data_AF-A0A496ZZF6-F1
#
_entry.id   AF-A0A496ZZF6-F1
#
_cell.length_a   1.000
_cell.length_b   1.000
_cell.length_c   1.000
_cell.angle_alpha   90.00
_cell.angle_beta   90.00
_cell.angle_gamma   90.00
#
_symmetry.space_group_name_H-M   'P 1'
#
loop_
_entity.id
_entity.type
_entity.pdbx_description
1 polymer ?
#
loop_
_entity_poly.entity_id
_entity_poly.type
_entity_poly.pdbx_seq_one_letter_code
_entity_poly.pdbx_strand_id
1 'polypeptide(L)'
;TGYRQSMTLAAGDLDLTTTYEYDAVGNVTAITDPRGVRTEFSFNPLNQLVKRTHAAGTALDYETFYWYDANDNLVRVDVENVTPDMDADFRPTGGHSRAPANPWLTTTYAYDLLDNVVTQTMEISPTAQAVTSYRYDPLERRVLRIDANGNRAEFGYDARHRLITHTLAAGTAQASTTTYVYDANGNLLRATDGEGHPTDFFFDGFDRQVGQVDALGNITAWEYDAGGNVVAMLLRDGQEGRNPGRVFTATAPVTLTHALNHFDERNRLYRREREFFTADVDTGVLTDITGDGDGDGWVETAYAYDRNGNLTTLTDDNGNATTYLYDGLDRLVLTTDVLSNTVAYTYDGANNVVQVVATERQPDALLPDQVFTTTNSYDAVNRLIESTNNLGHTSRYAYDSRGNRVFVEDALGNTTLYAHDGLGRLTDTTRHLREGGTGDGAVIGQSVRRYAYDANGNLTAVTDPNGNLTTYAYDALDRLVTTTYADGSSATFAYDRVGNLVQRTDPNGSVITHTYDALNRRVRTDVIPAPGVGGTTLQTFAYDGLSRLVAATDNNDPADPADDSALTRTYDSLGNLLSETQDGHTVNSTYDGLGNQLTLSYPGGTQLTMTYDALNRVKAIADGSGTIATYDYIGPWRVLRRTDGNGTYVEYAYDGVGRVTEIAYRSSGDDSLLSGFGYTYDRVGNRLTESDLTDGDTITYTYDSLYRLVGAEGPDFDLQYVYDAAGNRVQVVQDGEVISYTVNEMNEYESVGEESRTYDANGNLLSRRMTQGCAALTGVSIAGPTEGYTDTTYTFTAVITPADATEPITYTWAPQPQSGQGTAGASYEWATPGLYIITLAAENCGGTVSDTHTITIVAVGPAGWYIYLPFIVRETGGLGTGHSA
;
A
#
# COMPACT_ATOMS: atom_id res chain seq x y z
N THR A 1 0.21 -58.86 6.94
CA THR A 1 0.89 -58.41 5.71
C THR A 1 0.17 -57.16 5.26
N GLY A 2 0.86 -56.02 5.21
CA GLY A 2 0.29 -54.79 4.65
C GLY A 2 0.01 -54.92 3.16
N TYR A 3 -0.68 -53.95 2.58
CA TYR A 3 -0.88 -53.86 1.13
C TYR A 3 -0.47 -52.47 0.63
N ARG A 4 -0.13 -52.38 -0.66
CA ARG A 4 0.23 -51.14 -1.34
C ARG A 4 -0.89 -50.81 -2.32
N GLN A 5 -1.39 -49.58 -2.26
CA GLN A 5 -2.31 -49.03 -3.24
C GLN A 5 -1.56 -47.99 -4.07
N SER A 6 -1.78 -47.99 -5.36
CA SER A 6 -1.37 -46.89 -6.24
C SER A 6 -2.64 -46.27 -6.80
N MET A 7 -2.80 -44.96 -6.57
CA MET A 7 -3.85 -44.17 -7.17
C MET A 7 -3.24 -43.39 -8.31
N THR A 8 -3.59 -43.77 -9.54
CA THR A 8 -3.21 -43.01 -10.74
C THR A 8 -4.40 -42.19 -11.16
N LEU A 9 -4.24 -40.86 -11.13
CA LEU A 9 -5.19 -39.96 -11.72
C LEU A 9 -4.81 -39.82 -13.20
N ALA A 10 -5.57 -40.52 -14.04
CA ALA A 10 -5.35 -40.54 -15.49
C ALA A 10 -6.02 -39.32 -16.13
N ALA A 11 -5.22 -38.37 -16.59
CA ALA A 11 -5.66 -37.12 -17.18
C ALA A 11 -5.08 -36.93 -18.59
N GLY A 12 -5.37 -37.89 -19.48
CA GLY A 12 -4.83 -37.87 -20.85
C GLY A 12 -3.35 -38.25 -20.86
N ASP A 13 -2.48 -37.31 -21.26
CA ASP A 13 -1.02 -37.51 -21.31
C ASP A 13 -0.33 -37.29 -19.94
N LEU A 14 -1.09 -36.89 -18.92
CA LEU A 14 -0.62 -36.62 -17.55
C LEU A 14 -1.12 -37.69 -16.58
N ASP A 15 -0.38 -38.78 -16.45
CA ASP A 15 -0.64 -39.79 -15.42
C ASP A 15 0.11 -39.42 -14.12
N LEU A 16 -0.61 -38.89 -13.14
CA LEU A 16 -0.06 -38.63 -11.80
C LEU A 16 -0.34 -39.80 -10.89
N THR A 17 0.72 -40.47 -10.41
CA THR A 17 0.59 -41.62 -9.53
C THR A 17 1.02 -41.29 -8.11
N THR A 18 0.08 -41.30 -7.19
CA THR A 18 0.35 -41.27 -5.75
C THR A 18 0.33 -42.70 -5.21
N THR A 19 1.38 -43.10 -4.49
CA THR A 19 1.45 -44.41 -3.84
C THR A 19 1.11 -44.28 -2.36
N TYR A 20 0.21 -45.13 -1.89
CA TYR A 20 -0.15 -45.29 -0.49
C TYR A 20 0.29 -46.68 -0.01
N GLU A 21 0.98 -46.71 1.12
CA GLU A 21 1.33 -47.96 1.80
C GLU A 21 0.49 -48.09 3.05
N TYR A 22 0.02 -49.32 3.31
CA TYR A 22 -0.83 -49.61 4.46
C TYR A 22 -0.23 -50.70 5.33
N ASP A 23 -0.47 -50.61 6.63
CA ASP A 23 -0.24 -51.74 7.54
C ASP A 23 -1.33 -52.83 7.38
N ALA A 24 -1.30 -53.84 8.24
CA ALA A 24 -2.25 -54.96 8.16
C ALA A 24 -3.69 -54.60 8.59
N VAL A 25 -3.89 -53.45 9.24
CA VAL A 25 -5.20 -53.00 9.75
C VAL A 25 -5.75 -51.81 8.97
N GLY A 26 -5.02 -51.32 7.96
CA GLY A 26 -5.48 -50.31 7.01
C GLY A 26 -5.04 -48.89 7.33
N ASN A 27 -4.09 -48.69 8.26
CA ASN A 27 -3.52 -47.36 8.48
C ASN A 27 -2.54 -47.02 7.35
N VAL A 28 -2.59 -45.79 6.83
CA VAL A 28 -1.64 -45.31 5.80
C VAL A 28 -0.28 -45.08 6.43
N THR A 29 0.69 -45.96 6.21
CA THR A 29 2.06 -45.86 6.76
C THR A 29 3.00 -45.03 5.91
N ALA A 30 2.69 -44.80 4.64
CA ALA A 30 3.42 -43.85 3.81
C ALA A 30 2.57 -43.34 2.64
N ILE A 31 2.84 -42.10 2.24
CA ILE A 31 2.34 -41.50 1.00
C ILE A 31 3.56 -41.07 0.20
N THR A 32 3.63 -41.48 -1.07
CA THR A 32 4.64 -40.99 -2.02
C THR A 32 3.92 -40.21 -3.11
N ASP A 33 4.24 -38.92 -3.23
CA ASP A 33 3.65 -38.04 -4.23
C ASP A 33 4.14 -38.39 -5.66
N PRO A 34 3.54 -37.83 -6.72
CA PRO A 34 3.94 -38.12 -8.10
C PRO A 34 5.38 -37.69 -8.46
N ARG A 35 6.04 -36.88 -7.63
CA ARG A 35 7.46 -36.51 -7.79
C ARG A 35 8.40 -37.50 -7.09
N GLY A 36 7.85 -38.46 -6.34
CA GLY A 36 8.61 -39.44 -5.57
C GLY A 36 8.93 -38.99 -4.14
N VAL A 37 8.40 -37.85 -3.67
CA VAL A 37 8.62 -37.41 -2.30
C VAL A 37 7.74 -38.22 -1.34
N ARG A 38 8.38 -38.85 -0.36
CA ARG A 38 7.72 -39.73 0.63
C ARG A 38 7.41 -38.99 1.92
N THR A 39 6.21 -39.18 2.46
CA THR A 39 5.85 -38.84 3.85
C THR A 39 5.49 -40.15 4.56
N GLU A 40 6.10 -40.41 5.71
CA GLU A 40 5.89 -41.64 6.49
C GLU A 40 5.07 -41.36 7.74
N PHE A 41 4.31 -42.37 8.16
CA PHE A 41 3.43 -42.32 9.32
C PHE A 41 3.63 -43.59 10.15
N SER A 42 3.80 -43.43 11.46
CA SER A 42 3.85 -44.54 12.41
C SER A 42 2.66 -44.50 13.34
N PHE A 43 2.06 -45.67 13.58
CA PHE A 43 0.90 -45.83 14.44
C PHE A 43 1.23 -46.74 15.62
N ASN A 44 0.57 -46.53 16.76
CA ASN A 44 0.65 -47.42 17.90
C ASN A 44 -0.39 -48.56 17.80
N PRO A 45 -0.43 -49.51 18.76
CA PRO A 45 -1.41 -50.61 18.74
C PRO A 45 -2.89 -50.19 18.82
N LEU A 46 -3.19 -48.94 19.16
CA LEU A 46 -4.53 -48.36 19.17
C LEU A 46 -4.90 -47.66 17.84
N ASN A 47 -4.04 -47.74 16.82
CA ASN A 47 -4.18 -47.04 15.53
C ASN A 47 -4.12 -45.51 15.63
N GLN A 48 -3.51 -44.98 16.69
CA GLN A 48 -3.23 -43.55 16.82
C GLN A 48 -1.93 -43.20 16.08
N LEU A 49 -1.92 -42.11 15.33
CA LEU A 49 -0.72 -41.58 14.66
C LEU A 49 0.26 -41.06 15.71
N VAL A 50 1.42 -41.68 15.89
CA VAL A 50 2.41 -41.26 16.90
C VAL A 50 3.64 -40.56 16.31
N LYS A 51 3.85 -40.68 15.01
CA LYS A 51 4.96 -40.04 14.31
C LYS A 51 4.62 -39.78 12.85
N ARG A 52 4.96 -38.60 12.35
CA ARG A 52 4.99 -38.24 10.94
C ARG A 52 6.41 -37.84 10.56
N THR A 53 6.95 -38.40 9.49
CA THR A 53 8.23 -38.00 8.91
C THR A 53 7.96 -37.32 7.58
N HIS A 54 8.27 -36.05 7.45
CA HIS A 54 8.03 -35.25 6.26
C HIS A 54 9.23 -35.38 5.32
N ALA A 55 8.98 -35.45 4.00
CA ALA A 55 10.04 -35.55 2.99
C ALA A 55 11.11 -36.63 3.32
N ALA A 56 10.63 -37.81 3.75
CA ALA A 56 11.44 -38.88 4.29
C ALA A 56 12.54 -39.32 3.33
N GLY A 57 13.77 -39.38 3.83
CA GLY A 57 14.96 -39.76 3.05
C GLY A 57 15.50 -38.67 2.11
N THR A 58 14.93 -37.46 2.15
CA THR A 58 15.51 -36.27 1.49
C THR A 58 16.40 -35.49 2.46
N ALA A 59 17.11 -34.47 1.95
CA ALA A 59 17.92 -33.59 2.80
C ALA A 59 17.11 -32.68 3.74
N LEU A 60 15.80 -32.51 3.48
CA LEU A 60 14.88 -31.69 4.30
C LEU A 60 14.13 -32.52 5.35
N ASP A 61 14.35 -33.83 5.43
CA ASP A 61 13.62 -34.72 6.33
C ASP A 61 13.54 -34.21 7.77
N TYR A 62 12.31 -34.09 8.30
CA TYR A 62 12.04 -33.74 9.69
C TYR A 62 10.84 -34.49 10.26
N GLU A 63 10.83 -34.64 11.58
CA GLU A 63 9.85 -35.46 12.29
C GLU A 63 8.83 -34.61 13.07
N THR A 64 7.62 -35.13 13.20
CA THR A 64 6.59 -34.65 14.13
C THR A 64 6.10 -35.82 14.96
N PHE A 65 6.16 -35.70 16.28
CA PHE A 65 5.67 -36.72 17.20
C PHE A 65 4.38 -36.29 17.86
N TYR A 66 3.54 -37.28 18.18
CA TYR A 66 2.23 -37.11 18.79
C TYR A 66 2.09 -38.06 19.98
N TRP A 67 1.57 -37.57 21.09
CA TRP A 67 1.28 -38.38 22.28
C TRP A 67 -0.17 -38.23 22.69
N TYR A 68 -0.73 -39.33 23.15
CA TYR A 68 -2.12 -39.43 23.56
C TYR A 68 -2.21 -39.87 25.02
N ASP A 69 -3.26 -39.45 25.72
CA ASP A 69 -3.61 -40.02 27.03
C ASP A 69 -4.40 -41.33 26.87
N ALA A 70 -4.91 -41.85 27.99
CA ALA A 70 -5.69 -43.10 28.01
C ALA A 70 -7.09 -42.97 27.39
N ASN A 71 -7.57 -41.75 27.16
CA ASN A 71 -8.90 -41.44 26.60
C ASN A 71 -8.83 -41.10 25.10
N ASP A 72 -7.68 -41.29 24.45
CA ASP A 72 -7.45 -40.93 23.03
C ASP A 72 -7.36 -39.41 22.77
N ASN A 73 -7.08 -38.62 23.81
CA ASN A 73 -6.85 -37.18 23.63
C ASN A 73 -5.38 -36.89 23.29
N LEU A 74 -5.14 -36.02 22.31
CA LEU A 74 -3.80 -35.56 21.94
C LEU A 74 -3.21 -34.62 23.00
N VAL A 75 -2.26 -35.10 23.81
CA VAL A 75 -1.69 -34.32 24.93
C VAL A 75 -0.39 -33.59 24.59
N ARG A 76 0.31 -33.99 23.52
CA ARG A 76 1.58 -33.36 23.13
C ARG A 76 1.83 -33.52 21.64
N VAL A 77 2.39 -32.47 21.03
CA VAL A 77 2.93 -32.45 19.68
C VAL A 77 4.33 -31.85 19.74
N ASP A 78 5.31 -32.57 19.24
CA ASP A 78 6.67 -32.08 19.10
C ASP A 78 7.01 -32.01 17.61
N VAL A 79 7.41 -30.83 17.15
CA VAL A 79 7.91 -30.63 15.78
C VAL A 79 9.42 -30.50 15.83
N GLU A 80 10.13 -31.32 15.07
CA GLU A 80 11.59 -31.24 14.99
C GLU A 80 12.01 -29.90 14.39
N ASN A 81 12.92 -29.20 15.06
CA ASN A 81 13.40 -27.89 14.65
C ASN A 81 14.62 -28.05 13.73
N VAL A 82 14.37 -27.96 12.42
CA VAL A 82 15.36 -28.20 11.37
C VAL A 82 15.50 -26.93 10.51
N THR A 83 16.74 -26.51 10.26
CA THR A 83 17.06 -25.33 9.45
C THR A 83 18.04 -25.68 8.33
N PRO A 84 18.01 -24.97 7.19
CA PRO A 84 19.00 -25.13 6.13
C PRO A 84 20.43 -24.89 6.65
N ASP A 85 21.37 -25.71 6.19
CA ASP A 85 22.80 -25.54 6.46
C ASP A 85 23.35 -24.41 5.59
N MET A 86 23.91 -23.38 6.22
CA MET A 86 24.49 -22.23 5.52
C MET A 86 26.00 -22.40 5.32
N ASP A 87 26.51 -21.92 4.19
CA ASP A 87 27.95 -21.79 3.94
C ASP A 87 28.56 -20.52 4.59
N ALA A 88 29.84 -20.28 4.33
CA ALA A 88 30.56 -19.11 4.86
C ALA A 88 30.05 -17.76 4.31
N ASP A 89 29.30 -17.77 3.21
CA ASP A 89 28.67 -16.61 2.59
C ASP A 89 27.17 -16.51 2.92
N PHE A 90 26.70 -17.28 3.90
CA PHE A 90 25.33 -17.32 4.38
C PHE A 90 24.32 -17.88 3.38
N ARG A 91 24.76 -18.71 2.42
CA ARG A 91 23.90 -19.34 1.42
C ARG A 91 23.56 -20.78 1.79
N PRO A 92 22.33 -21.27 1.52
CA PRO A 92 21.98 -22.66 1.73
C PRO A 92 22.84 -23.61 0.90
N THR A 93 23.41 -24.63 1.55
CA THR A 93 24.21 -25.68 0.90
C THR A 93 23.38 -26.83 0.33
N GLY A 94 22.06 -26.82 0.56
CA GLY A 94 21.13 -27.90 0.26
C GLY A 94 20.99 -28.94 1.38
N GLY A 95 21.89 -28.95 2.36
CA GLY A 95 21.74 -29.70 3.61
C GLY A 95 20.79 -29.01 4.60
N HIS A 96 20.30 -29.77 5.57
CA HIS A 96 19.57 -29.23 6.72
C HIS A 96 20.06 -29.90 8.01
N SER A 97 20.18 -29.10 9.07
CA SER A 97 20.60 -29.56 10.39
C SER A 97 19.52 -29.32 11.44
N ARG A 98 19.50 -30.22 12.42
CA ARG A 98 18.68 -30.11 13.63
C ARG A 98 19.26 -29.05 14.54
N ALA A 99 18.43 -28.17 15.09
CA ALA A 99 18.86 -27.17 16.06
C ALA A 99 19.39 -27.86 17.34
N PRO A 100 20.68 -27.78 17.67
CA PRO A 100 21.27 -28.59 18.75
C PRO A 100 20.81 -28.13 20.14
N ALA A 101 20.56 -26.83 20.31
CA ALA A 101 20.14 -26.25 21.59
C ALA A 101 18.63 -26.42 21.86
N ASN A 102 17.83 -26.51 20.80
CA ASN A 102 16.38 -26.71 20.91
C ASN A 102 15.86 -27.57 19.76
N PRO A 103 16.08 -28.90 19.82
CA PRO A 103 15.78 -29.80 18.70
C PRO A 103 14.28 -30.02 18.46
N TRP A 104 13.43 -29.69 19.43
CA TRP A 104 11.99 -29.91 19.37
C TRP A 104 11.26 -28.66 19.82
N LEU A 105 10.24 -28.26 19.08
CA LEU A 105 9.28 -27.26 19.53
C LEU A 105 8.01 -27.96 19.99
N THR A 106 7.66 -27.73 21.25
CA THR A 106 6.63 -28.50 21.95
C THR A 106 5.33 -27.72 22.05
N THR A 107 4.21 -28.37 21.73
CA THR A 107 2.86 -27.94 22.11
C THR A 107 2.23 -29.00 22.99
N THR A 108 1.72 -28.63 24.17
CA THR A 108 1.02 -29.55 25.07
C THR A 108 -0.41 -29.12 25.34
N TYR A 109 -1.27 -30.11 25.57
CA TYR A 109 -2.67 -29.95 25.92
C TYR A 109 -2.95 -30.66 27.24
N ALA A 110 -3.78 -30.05 28.08
CA ALA A 110 -4.37 -30.70 29.24
C ALA A 110 -5.89 -30.71 29.09
N TYR A 111 -6.51 -31.76 29.61
CA TYR A 111 -7.94 -32.03 29.48
C TYR A 111 -8.61 -32.15 30.85
N ASP A 112 -9.91 -31.86 30.91
CA ASP A 112 -10.73 -32.23 32.07
C ASP A 112 -11.23 -33.68 31.99
N LEU A 113 -12.07 -34.09 32.95
CA LEU A 113 -12.63 -35.46 33.00
C LEU A 113 -13.62 -35.77 31.88
N LEU A 114 -14.03 -34.76 31.11
CA LEU A 114 -14.95 -34.85 29.99
C LEU A 114 -14.23 -34.59 28.65
N ASP A 115 -12.91 -34.73 28.64
CA ASP A 115 -12.06 -34.61 27.44
C ASP A 115 -12.12 -33.21 26.78
N ASN A 116 -12.49 -32.17 27.53
CA ASN A 116 -12.39 -30.79 27.07
C ASN A 116 -10.99 -30.24 27.33
N VAL A 117 -10.40 -29.56 26.34
CA VAL A 117 -9.09 -28.91 26.48
C VAL A 117 -9.16 -27.78 27.50
N VAL A 118 -8.53 -27.92 28.67
CA VAL A 118 -8.48 -26.87 29.71
C VAL A 118 -7.25 -25.99 29.62
N THR A 119 -6.15 -26.47 29.02
CA THR A 119 -4.97 -25.66 28.73
C THR A 119 -4.29 -26.09 27.44
N GLN A 120 -3.86 -25.11 26.65
CA GLN A 120 -2.91 -25.28 25.55
C GLN A 120 -1.65 -24.50 25.90
N THR A 121 -0.48 -25.12 25.78
CA THR A 121 0.82 -24.49 26.03
C THR A 121 1.70 -24.66 24.81
N MET A 122 2.18 -23.56 24.25
CA MET A 122 3.02 -23.52 23.06
C MET A 122 4.39 -22.94 23.42
N GLU A 123 5.46 -23.59 22.99
CA GLU A 123 6.81 -23.13 23.24
C GLU A 123 7.19 -21.91 22.40
N ILE A 124 7.67 -20.84 23.04
CA ILE A 124 8.25 -19.65 22.38
C ILE A 124 9.78 -19.81 22.29
N SER A 125 10.39 -20.30 23.37
CA SER A 125 11.81 -20.60 23.46
C SER A 125 12.03 -21.63 24.58
N PRO A 126 13.25 -22.15 24.77
CA PRO A 126 13.56 -23.06 25.87
C PRO A 126 13.22 -22.51 27.28
N THR A 127 13.04 -21.19 27.40
CA THR A 127 12.74 -20.51 28.67
C THR A 127 11.40 -19.78 28.69
N ALA A 128 10.61 -19.82 27.61
CA ALA A 128 9.38 -19.06 27.48
C ALA A 128 8.28 -19.84 26.74
N GLN A 129 7.03 -19.70 27.19
CA GLN A 129 5.87 -20.40 26.64
C GLN A 129 4.64 -19.49 26.62
N ALA A 130 3.75 -19.69 25.66
CA ALA A 130 2.42 -19.08 25.62
C ALA A 130 1.39 -20.09 26.13
N VAL A 131 0.62 -19.72 27.16
CA VAL A 131 -0.37 -20.60 27.79
C VAL A 131 -1.77 -20.01 27.61
N THR A 132 -2.63 -20.68 26.86
CA THR A 132 -4.06 -20.37 26.83
C THR A 132 -4.81 -21.37 27.71
N SER A 133 -5.72 -20.89 28.55
CA SER A 133 -6.56 -21.75 29.39
C SER A 133 -8.05 -21.55 29.13
N TYR A 134 -8.83 -22.59 29.40
CA TYR A 134 -10.25 -22.64 29.12
C TYR A 134 -11.00 -23.20 30.33
N ARG A 135 -12.27 -22.80 30.48
CA ARG A 135 -13.21 -23.44 31.42
C ARG A 135 -14.51 -23.73 30.74
N TYR A 136 -15.13 -24.82 31.17
CA TYR A 136 -16.38 -25.34 30.64
C TYR A 136 -17.42 -25.42 31.76
N ASP A 137 -18.69 -25.31 31.39
CA ASP A 137 -19.78 -25.66 32.28
C ASP A 137 -20.05 -27.18 32.28
N PRO A 138 -20.95 -27.70 33.13
CA PRO A 138 -21.28 -29.12 33.15
C PRO A 138 -21.94 -29.68 31.88
N LEU A 139 -22.23 -28.83 30.89
CA LEU A 139 -22.76 -29.20 29.58
C LEU A 139 -21.67 -29.13 28.49
N GLU A 140 -20.39 -29.06 28.88
CA GLU A 140 -19.22 -29.03 27.99
C GLU A 140 -19.14 -27.78 27.11
N ARG A 141 -19.81 -26.69 27.52
CA ARG A 141 -19.77 -25.42 26.79
C ARG A 141 -18.70 -24.53 27.39
N ARG A 142 -17.81 -24.00 26.55
CA ARG A 142 -16.72 -23.12 26.99
C ARG A 142 -17.29 -21.81 27.54
N VAL A 143 -17.13 -21.56 28.85
CA VAL A 143 -17.62 -20.34 29.53
C VAL A 143 -16.53 -19.30 29.75
N LEU A 144 -15.25 -19.69 29.66
CA LEU A 144 -14.11 -18.79 29.84
C LEU A 144 -12.95 -19.22 28.95
N ARG A 145 -12.30 -18.25 28.32
CA ARG A 145 -10.94 -18.36 27.77
C ARG A 145 -10.06 -17.32 28.46
N ILE A 146 -8.85 -17.70 28.82
CA ILE A 146 -7.80 -16.80 29.28
C ILE A 146 -6.62 -17.00 28.34
N ASP A 147 -6.17 -15.95 27.67
CA ASP A 147 -4.99 -16.04 26.80
C ASP A 147 -3.66 -15.99 27.57
N ALA A 148 -2.56 -15.92 26.83
CA ALA A 148 -1.22 -16.02 27.40
C ALA A 148 -0.78 -14.76 28.18
N ASN A 149 -1.39 -13.61 27.92
CA ASN A 149 -1.21 -12.39 28.71
C ASN A 149 -2.18 -12.29 29.89
N GLY A 150 -3.17 -13.20 29.98
CA GLY A 150 -4.17 -13.21 31.04
C GLY A 150 -5.47 -12.50 30.69
N ASN A 151 -5.65 -12.03 29.45
CA ASN A 151 -6.91 -11.39 29.03
C ASN A 151 -8.02 -12.44 28.95
N ARG A 152 -9.21 -12.05 29.40
CA ARG A 152 -10.33 -12.97 29.63
C ARG A 152 -11.43 -12.75 28.60
N ALA A 153 -11.91 -13.82 27.98
CA ALA A 153 -13.13 -13.83 27.20
C ALA A 153 -14.17 -14.75 27.86
N GLU A 154 -15.33 -14.21 28.21
CA GLU A 154 -16.43 -14.93 28.86
C GLU A 154 -17.57 -15.19 27.87
N PHE A 155 -18.20 -16.36 28.01
CA PHE A 155 -19.29 -16.81 27.13
C PHE A 155 -20.49 -17.22 28.00
N GLY A 156 -21.66 -16.67 27.69
CA GLY A 156 -22.92 -17.01 28.33
C GLY A 156 -23.84 -17.72 27.36
N TYR A 157 -24.54 -18.76 27.83
CA TYR A 157 -25.41 -19.59 27.00
C TYR A 157 -26.81 -19.68 27.57
N ASP A 158 -27.81 -19.83 26.70
CA ASP A 158 -29.17 -20.17 27.11
C ASP A 158 -29.35 -21.67 27.41
N ALA A 159 -30.58 -22.06 27.78
CA ALA A 159 -30.93 -23.45 28.05
C ALA A 159 -30.91 -24.36 26.81
N ARG A 160 -30.80 -23.80 25.59
CA ARG A 160 -30.70 -24.52 24.32
C ARG A 160 -29.27 -24.54 23.77
N HIS A 161 -28.27 -24.18 24.59
CA HIS A 161 -26.85 -24.22 24.23
C HIS A 161 -26.44 -23.18 23.18
N ARG A 162 -27.21 -22.09 23.05
CA ARG A 162 -26.90 -20.99 22.14
C ARG A 162 -26.21 -19.86 22.89
N LEU A 163 -25.21 -19.26 22.27
CA LEU A 163 -24.41 -18.16 22.84
C LEU A 163 -25.25 -16.90 22.93
N ILE A 164 -25.57 -16.41 24.13
CA ILE A 164 -26.39 -15.20 24.32
C ILE A 164 -25.56 -13.98 24.76
N THR A 165 -24.35 -14.18 25.27
CA THR A 165 -23.42 -13.11 25.62
C THR A 165 -21.98 -13.54 25.32
N HIS A 166 -21.19 -12.64 24.74
CA HIS A 166 -19.76 -12.81 24.56
C HIS A 166 -19.05 -11.54 25.06
N THR A 167 -18.27 -11.67 26.13
CA THR A 167 -17.58 -10.54 26.76
C THR A 167 -16.08 -10.69 26.59
N LEU A 168 -15.47 -9.82 25.78
CA LEU A 168 -14.02 -9.69 25.67
C LEU A 168 -13.47 -8.81 26.81
N ALA A 169 -12.20 -8.99 27.16
CA ALA A 169 -11.52 -8.31 28.28
C ALA A 169 -12.33 -8.32 29.60
N ALA A 170 -13.00 -9.44 29.90
CA ALA A 170 -13.94 -9.57 31.00
C ALA A 170 -13.29 -9.28 32.37
N GLY A 171 -13.87 -8.34 33.12
CA GLY A 171 -13.37 -7.89 34.41
C GLY A 171 -12.42 -6.68 34.34
N THR A 172 -12.24 -6.09 33.16
CA THR A 172 -11.46 -4.85 32.95
C THR A 172 -12.38 -3.68 32.61
N ALA A 173 -11.85 -2.46 32.60
CA ALA A 173 -12.60 -1.27 32.16
C ALA A 173 -12.92 -1.29 30.66
N GLN A 174 -12.13 -2.03 29.88
CA GLN A 174 -12.24 -2.21 28.42
C GLN A 174 -13.22 -3.32 28.03
N ALA A 175 -13.87 -3.97 29.00
CA ALA A 175 -14.76 -5.08 28.72
C ALA A 175 -15.82 -4.71 27.68
N SER A 176 -15.90 -5.52 26.62
CA SER A 176 -16.82 -5.33 25.50
C SER A 176 -17.75 -6.53 25.40
N THR A 177 -19.06 -6.31 25.56
CA THR A 177 -20.04 -7.40 25.58
C THR A 177 -20.94 -7.33 24.36
N THR A 178 -20.87 -8.35 23.51
CA THR A 178 -21.88 -8.57 22.46
C THR A 178 -22.99 -9.46 23.01
N THR A 179 -24.24 -9.10 22.73
CA THR A 179 -25.42 -9.91 23.11
C THR A 179 -26.16 -10.42 21.89
N TYR A 180 -26.79 -11.58 22.01
CA TYR A 180 -27.47 -12.28 20.92
C TYR A 180 -28.88 -12.72 21.32
N VAL A 181 -29.84 -12.55 20.41
CA VAL A 181 -31.23 -12.98 20.56
C VAL A 181 -31.56 -13.93 19.43
N TYR A 182 -32.21 -15.05 19.73
CA TYR A 182 -32.57 -16.08 18.76
C TYR A 182 -34.07 -16.39 18.79
N ASP A 183 -34.59 -16.89 17.68
CA ASP A 183 -35.94 -17.44 17.59
C ASP A 183 -36.05 -18.85 18.21
N ALA A 184 -37.10 -19.62 17.91
CA ALA A 184 -37.24 -20.99 18.39
C ALA A 184 -36.44 -22.03 17.59
N ASN A 185 -36.14 -21.74 16.31
CA ASN A 185 -35.41 -22.62 15.39
C ASN A 185 -33.89 -22.48 15.54
N GLY A 186 -33.41 -21.40 16.19
CA GLY A 186 -31.98 -21.14 16.37
C GLY A 186 -31.44 -20.04 15.47
N ASN A 187 -32.29 -19.36 14.70
CA ASN A 187 -31.88 -18.24 13.87
C ASN A 187 -31.58 -17.02 14.74
N LEU A 188 -30.47 -16.34 14.46
CA LEU A 188 -30.04 -15.14 15.16
C LEU A 188 -30.93 -13.97 14.75
N LEU A 189 -31.84 -13.51 15.60
CA LEU A 189 -32.75 -12.39 15.31
C LEU A 189 -32.11 -11.02 15.53
N ARG A 190 -31.24 -10.89 16.53
CA ARG A 190 -30.56 -9.63 16.86
C ARG A 190 -29.18 -9.89 17.46
N ALA A 191 -28.19 -9.17 16.97
CA ALA A 191 -26.92 -8.96 17.67
C ALA A 191 -26.87 -7.51 18.19
N THR A 192 -26.26 -7.29 19.34
CA THR A 192 -26.02 -5.93 19.87
C THR A 192 -24.58 -5.85 20.34
N ASP A 193 -23.83 -4.90 19.80
CA ASP A 193 -22.39 -4.75 20.05
C ASP A 193 -22.08 -4.20 21.46
N GLY A 194 -20.78 -4.02 21.76
CA GLY A 194 -20.31 -3.53 23.06
C GLY A 194 -20.68 -2.08 23.39
N GLU A 195 -21.09 -1.28 22.40
CA GLU A 195 -21.59 0.08 22.55
C GLU A 195 -23.14 0.15 22.57
N GLY A 196 -23.82 -0.99 22.35
CA GLY A 196 -25.26 -1.10 22.40
C GLY A 196 -25.95 -0.88 21.06
N HIS A 197 -25.22 -0.91 19.94
CA HIS A 197 -25.77 -0.76 18.59
C HIS A 197 -26.34 -2.11 18.10
N PRO A 198 -27.64 -2.20 17.77
CA PRO A 198 -28.26 -3.44 17.35
C PRO A 198 -28.13 -3.67 15.83
N THR A 199 -28.10 -4.93 15.43
CA THR A 199 -28.33 -5.38 14.05
C THR A 199 -29.38 -6.47 14.09
N ASP A 200 -30.46 -6.28 13.34
CA ASP A 200 -31.57 -7.21 13.21
C ASP A 200 -31.43 -8.07 11.97
N PHE A 201 -31.84 -9.33 12.07
CA PHE A 201 -31.81 -10.28 10.97
C PHE A 201 -33.19 -10.94 10.83
N PHE A 202 -33.57 -11.20 9.58
CA PHE A 202 -34.87 -11.73 9.20
C PHE A 202 -34.69 -13.00 8.39
N PHE A 203 -35.50 -14.02 8.67
CA PHE A 203 -35.41 -15.33 8.07
C PHE A 203 -36.75 -15.74 7.45
N ASP A 204 -36.70 -16.53 6.38
CA ASP A 204 -37.89 -17.18 5.82
C ASP A 204 -38.25 -18.47 6.58
N GLY A 205 -39.31 -19.15 6.13
CA GLY A 205 -39.76 -20.42 6.74
C GLY A 205 -38.81 -21.61 6.53
N PHE A 206 -37.70 -21.43 5.79
CA PHE A 206 -36.65 -22.42 5.58
C PHE A 206 -35.36 -22.06 6.34
N ASP A 207 -35.43 -21.13 7.30
CA ASP A 207 -34.29 -20.65 8.11
C ASP A 207 -33.19 -19.98 7.26
N ARG A 208 -33.54 -19.44 6.08
CA ARG A 208 -32.61 -18.65 5.23
C ARG A 208 -32.75 -17.16 5.53
N GLN A 209 -31.63 -16.45 5.68
CA GLN A 209 -31.63 -15.01 5.97
C GLN A 209 -32.09 -14.21 4.75
N VAL A 210 -33.27 -13.60 4.81
CA VAL A 210 -33.88 -12.79 3.74
C VAL A 210 -33.72 -11.29 3.94
N GLY A 211 -33.29 -10.86 5.13
CA GLY A 211 -33.06 -9.45 5.38
C GLY A 211 -32.18 -9.19 6.59
N GLN A 212 -31.58 -8.00 6.60
CA GLN A 212 -30.80 -7.45 7.69
C GLN A 212 -31.09 -5.95 7.80
N VAL A 213 -31.23 -5.46 9.04
CA VAL A 213 -31.37 -4.04 9.35
C VAL A 213 -30.25 -3.67 10.32
N ASP A 214 -29.37 -2.75 9.91
CA ASP A 214 -28.26 -2.30 10.75
C ASP A 214 -28.70 -1.27 11.81
N ALA A 215 -27.75 -0.80 12.62
CA ALA A 215 -28.04 0.09 13.75
C ALA A 215 -28.50 1.50 13.34
N LEU A 216 -28.33 1.87 12.07
CA LEU A 216 -28.84 3.11 11.48
C LEU A 216 -30.12 2.87 10.66
N GLY A 217 -30.61 1.63 10.60
CA GLY A 217 -31.83 1.26 9.90
C GLY A 217 -31.62 0.87 8.45
N ASN A 218 -30.39 0.86 7.91
CA ASN A 218 -30.17 0.48 6.50
C ASN A 218 -30.52 -0.97 6.29
N ILE A 219 -31.11 -1.26 5.13
CA ILE A 219 -31.71 -2.56 4.83
C ILE A 219 -30.88 -3.26 3.75
N THR A 220 -30.40 -4.46 4.06
CA THR A 220 -29.99 -5.43 3.04
C THR A 220 -31.05 -6.51 2.93
N ALA A 221 -31.49 -6.83 1.73
CA ALA A 221 -32.49 -7.87 1.48
C ALA A 221 -31.99 -8.86 0.42
N TRP A 222 -32.34 -10.13 0.59
CA TRP A 222 -31.98 -11.22 -0.31
C TRP A 222 -33.22 -12.02 -0.70
N GLU A 223 -33.29 -12.40 -1.97
CA GLU A 223 -34.27 -13.36 -2.48
C GLU A 223 -33.56 -14.64 -2.89
N TYR A 224 -34.23 -15.78 -2.64
CA TYR A 224 -33.67 -17.10 -2.92
C TYR A 224 -34.58 -17.88 -3.87
N ASP A 225 -33.97 -18.65 -4.77
CA ASP A 225 -34.68 -19.67 -5.51
C ASP A 225 -35.03 -20.91 -4.65
N ALA A 226 -35.61 -21.94 -5.27
CA ALA A 226 -35.91 -23.21 -4.60
C ALA A 226 -34.67 -24.05 -4.27
N GLY A 227 -33.54 -23.81 -4.96
CA GLY A 227 -32.25 -24.44 -4.70
C GLY A 227 -31.48 -23.81 -3.53
N GLY A 228 -31.93 -22.65 -3.04
CA GLY A 228 -31.25 -21.90 -1.98
C GLY A 228 -30.19 -20.93 -2.50
N ASN A 229 -30.15 -20.66 -3.80
CA ASN A 229 -29.25 -19.67 -4.38
C ASN A 229 -29.84 -18.26 -4.24
N VAL A 230 -28.99 -17.27 -3.93
CA VAL A 230 -29.39 -15.85 -3.84
C VAL A 230 -29.58 -15.29 -5.25
N VAL A 231 -30.83 -15.10 -5.68
CA VAL A 231 -31.18 -14.62 -7.03
C VAL A 231 -31.35 -13.11 -7.11
N ALA A 232 -31.57 -12.43 -5.99
CA ALA A 232 -31.61 -10.97 -5.94
C ALA A 232 -31.00 -10.46 -4.63
N MET A 233 -30.35 -9.29 -4.71
CA MET A 233 -29.86 -8.55 -3.55
C MET A 233 -30.19 -7.06 -3.71
N LEU A 234 -30.76 -6.47 -2.66
CA LEU A 234 -31.15 -5.07 -2.60
C LEU A 234 -30.54 -4.40 -1.37
N LEU A 235 -29.86 -3.26 -1.55
CA LEU A 235 -29.38 -2.43 -0.44
C LEU A 235 -30.10 -1.09 -0.47
N ARG A 236 -30.65 -0.69 0.67
CA ARG A 236 -31.45 0.51 0.83
C ARG A 236 -30.99 1.34 2.02
N ASP A 237 -30.99 2.64 1.83
CA ASP A 237 -30.77 3.63 2.89
C ASP A 237 -31.97 3.65 3.84
N GLY A 238 -31.70 3.46 5.13
CA GLY A 238 -32.69 3.33 6.21
C GLY A 238 -33.07 4.67 6.82
N GLN A 239 -34.22 5.21 6.47
CA GLN A 239 -34.59 6.59 6.82
C GLN A 239 -35.14 6.79 8.26
N GLU A 240 -35.07 5.82 9.17
CA GLU A 240 -35.42 6.03 10.59
C GLU A 240 -34.19 6.22 11.49
N GLY A 241 -33.66 7.44 11.50
CA GLY A 241 -32.82 7.99 12.57
C GLY A 241 -31.30 7.75 12.46
N ARG A 242 -30.56 8.88 12.35
CA ARG A 242 -29.13 9.09 12.69
C ARG A 242 -28.08 8.98 11.57
N ASN A 243 -28.15 9.88 10.59
CA ASN A 243 -26.94 10.62 10.20
C ASN A 243 -26.94 11.95 10.96
N PRO A 244 -26.04 12.18 11.93
CA PRO A 244 -25.86 13.51 12.50
C PRO A 244 -25.51 14.50 11.37
N GLY A 245 -26.36 15.52 11.14
CA GLY A 245 -26.04 16.62 10.22
C GLY A 245 -26.82 16.69 8.89
N ARG A 246 -27.83 15.85 8.63
CA ARG A 246 -28.66 15.94 7.40
C ARG A 246 -30.16 16.03 7.71
N VAL A 247 -30.90 16.85 6.94
CA VAL A 247 -32.37 16.94 6.97
C VAL A 247 -32.92 16.18 5.76
N PHE A 248 -33.87 15.27 5.96
CA PHE A 248 -34.43 14.40 4.91
C PHE A 248 -35.90 14.74 4.61
N THR A 249 -36.34 14.50 3.38
CA THR A 249 -37.76 14.65 2.96
C THR A 249 -38.45 13.35 2.51
N ALA A 250 -37.71 12.27 2.26
CA ALA A 250 -38.25 10.97 1.88
C ALA A 250 -38.89 10.24 3.08
N THR A 251 -39.99 9.52 2.86
CA THR A 251 -40.75 8.79 3.89
C THR A 251 -40.60 7.26 3.83
N ALA A 252 -39.78 6.75 2.90
CA ALA A 252 -39.54 5.33 2.69
C ALA A 252 -38.04 5.06 2.41
N PRO A 253 -37.54 3.84 2.66
CA PRO A 253 -36.16 3.48 2.34
C PRO A 253 -35.84 3.63 0.85
N VAL A 254 -34.67 4.20 0.52
CA VAL A 254 -34.24 4.48 -0.86
C VAL A 254 -33.29 3.40 -1.34
N THR A 255 -33.54 2.80 -2.51
CA THR A 255 -32.62 1.83 -3.11
C THR A 255 -31.34 2.50 -3.57
N LEU A 256 -30.21 1.95 -3.13
CA LEU A 256 -28.88 2.40 -3.54
C LEU A 256 -28.20 1.41 -4.49
N THR A 257 -28.45 0.10 -4.34
CA THR A 257 -27.97 -0.91 -5.31
C THR A 257 -28.99 -2.03 -5.49
N HIS A 258 -29.01 -2.64 -6.68
CA HIS A 258 -29.81 -3.83 -6.98
C HIS A 258 -29.01 -4.77 -7.89
N ALA A 259 -28.95 -6.05 -7.53
CA ALA A 259 -28.25 -7.07 -8.30
C ALA A 259 -29.10 -8.33 -8.44
N LEU A 260 -29.08 -8.94 -9.63
CA LEU A 260 -29.73 -10.21 -9.96
C LEU A 260 -28.67 -11.25 -10.32
N ASN A 261 -28.88 -12.49 -9.87
CA ASN A 261 -28.01 -13.62 -10.16
C ASN A 261 -28.83 -14.76 -10.77
N HIS A 262 -28.31 -15.34 -11.85
CA HIS A 262 -28.95 -16.45 -12.56
C HIS A 262 -28.08 -17.70 -12.47
N PHE A 263 -28.69 -18.78 -12.02
CA PHE A 263 -28.02 -20.06 -11.81
C PHE A 263 -28.54 -21.11 -12.79
N ASP A 264 -27.64 -21.99 -13.23
CA ASP A 264 -28.01 -23.14 -14.04
C ASP A 264 -28.60 -24.28 -13.19
N GLU A 265 -29.00 -25.37 -13.84
CA GLU A 265 -29.54 -26.57 -13.19
C GLU A 265 -28.57 -27.29 -12.23
N ARG A 266 -27.30 -26.89 -12.21
CA ARG A 266 -26.25 -27.39 -11.30
C ARG A 266 -25.87 -26.36 -10.22
N ASN A 267 -26.67 -25.32 -10.03
CA ASN A 267 -26.42 -24.20 -9.10
C ASN A 267 -25.13 -23.42 -9.39
N ARG A 268 -24.72 -23.32 -10.66
CA ARG A 268 -23.58 -22.50 -11.07
C ARG A 268 -24.07 -21.16 -11.59
N LEU A 269 -23.49 -20.07 -11.12
CA LEU A 269 -23.80 -18.70 -11.56
C LEU A 269 -23.39 -18.55 -13.03
N TYR A 270 -24.34 -18.45 -13.96
CA TYR A 270 -24.04 -18.27 -15.39
C TYR A 270 -24.22 -16.81 -15.85
N ARG A 271 -24.91 -15.98 -15.07
CA ARG A 271 -25.11 -14.57 -15.38
C ARG A 271 -25.36 -13.76 -14.11
N ARG A 272 -24.77 -12.57 -14.05
CA ARG A 272 -25.03 -11.55 -13.02
C ARG A 272 -25.41 -10.24 -13.70
N GLU A 273 -26.48 -9.60 -13.22
CA GLU A 273 -26.96 -8.30 -13.71
C GLU A 273 -26.95 -7.31 -12.54
N ARG A 274 -26.53 -6.07 -12.76
CA ARG A 274 -26.59 -4.97 -11.78
C ARG A 274 -27.29 -3.76 -12.37
N GLU A 275 -28.35 -3.29 -11.74
CA GLU A 275 -29.12 -2.15 -12.24
C GLU A 275 -28.27 -0.88 -12.16
N PHE A 276 -28.22 -0.11 -13.25
CA PHE A 276 -27.39 1.08 -13.40
C PHE A 276 -28.24 2.35 -13.37
N PHE A 277 -28.22 3.06 -12.25
CA PHE A 277 -29.08 4.22 -12.01
C PHE A 277 -28.45 5.23 -11.04
N THR A 278 -29.00 6.44 -10.98
CA THR A 278 -28.74 7.41 -9.90
C THR A 278 -29.87 7.39 -8.88
N ALA A 279 -29.54 7.48 -7.59
CA ALA A 279 -30.52 7.60 -6.52
C ALA A 279 -30.49 8.99 -5.89
N ASP A 280 -31.62 9.69 -5.91
CA ASP A 280 -31.82 10.86 -5.06
C ASP A 280 -32.27 10.40 -3.67
N VAL A 281 -31.34 10.43 -2.71
CA VAL A 281 -31.57 10.00 -1.32
C VAL A 281 -32.58 10.89 -0.57
N ASP A 282 -32.86 12.10 -1.06
CA ASP A 282 -33.81 13.02 -0.44
C ASP A 282 -35.25 12.82 -0.89
N THR A 283 -35.44 12.43 -2.15
CA THR A 283 -36.76 12.27 -2.77
C THR A 283 -37.14 10.81 -2.99
N GLY A 284 -36.16 9.89 -2.98
CA GLY A 284 -36.34 8.48 -3.33
C GLY A 284 -36.51 8.23 -4.83
N VAL A 285 -36.26 9.23 -5.68
CA VAL A 285 -36.33 9.09 -7.14
C VAL A 285 -35.12 8.33 -7.65
N LEU A 286 -35.36 7.27 -8.43
CA LEU A 286 -34.34 6.54 -9.18
C LEU A 286 -34.40 6.99 -10.64
N THR A 287 -33.23 7.18 -11.27
CA THR A 287 -33.12 7.52 -12.70
C THR A 287 -32.11 6.62 -13.36
N ASP A 288 -32.56 5.81 -14.32
CA ASP A 288 -31.72 4.86 -15.05
C ASP A 288 -30.62 5.58 -15.83
N ILE A 289 -29.43 4.99 -15.83
CA ILE A 289 -28.29 5.41 -16.66
C ILE A 289 -28.21 4.41 -17.82
N THR A 290 -28.70 4.82 -18.99
CA THR A 290 -28.74 3.98 -20.21
C THR A 290 -27.41 3.97 -20.99
N GLY A 291 -26.29 4.15 -20.28
CA GLY A 291 -24.93 4.29 -20.82
C GLY A 291 -24.05 3.05 -20.59
N ASP A 292 -24.66 1.91 -20.32
CA ASP A 292 -24.11 0.56 -20.09
C ASP A 292 -23.70 -0.20 -21.37
N GLY A 293 -23.72 0.45 -22.54
CA GLY A 293 -23.26 -0.15 -23.80
C GLY A 293 -24.39 -0.77 -24.62
N ASP A 294 -25.40 -1.38 -24.02
CA ASP A 294 -26.59 -1.90 -24.72
C ASP A 294 -27.90 -1.10 -24.45
N GLY A 295 -27.90 -0.24 -23.43
CA GLY A 295 -28.92 0.76 -23.13
C GLY A 295 -30.11 0.22 -22.35
N ASP A 296 -29.99 -0.95 -21.70
CA ASP A 296 -31.11 -1.61 -21.02
C ASP A 296 -31.25 -1.26 -19.52
N GLY A 297 -30.29 -0.50 -18.97
CA GLY A 297 -30.25 -0.09 -17.57
C GLY A 297 -29.59 -1.12 -16.65
N TRP A 298 -28.92 -2.14 -17.18
CA TRP A 298 -28.28 -3.21 -16.45
C TRP A 298 -26.86 -3.48 -16.95
N VAL A 299 -25.97 -3.73 -16.01
CA VAL A 299 -24.61 -4.20 -16.30
C VAL A 299 -24.55 -5.70 -16.15
N GLU A 300 -24.31 -6.41 -17.27
CA GLU A 300 -24.24 -7.86 -17.34
C GLU A 300 -22.80 -8.38 -17.19
N THR A 301 -22.67 -9.53 -16.53
CA THR A 301 -21.48 -10.38 -16.62
C THR A 301 -21.90 -11.83 -16.78
N ALA A 302 -21.44 -12.46 -17.86
CA ALA A 302 -21.80 -13.83 -18.21
C ALA A 302 -20.64 -14.81 -17.97
N TYR A 303 -20.99 -16.02 -17.53
CA TYR A 303 -20.06 -17.09 -17.17
C TYR A 303 -20.42 -18.37 -17.93
N ALA A 304 -19.46 -18.95 -18.65
CA ALA A 304 -19.60 -20.27 -19.27
C ALA A 304 -18.71 -21.28 -18.55
N TYR A 305 -19.19 -22.52 -18.42
CA TYR A 305 -18.48 -23.58 -17.72
C TYR A 305 -18.37 -24.84 -18.57
N ASP A 306 -17.33 -25.62 -18.34
CA ASP A 306 -17.24 -26.97 -18.88
C ASP A 306 -18.13 -27.97 -18.09
N ARG A 307 -18.00 -29.26 -18.44
CA ARG A 307 -18.75 -30.36 -17.81
C ARG A 307 -18.32 -30.67 -16.38
N ASN A 308 -17.09 -30.30 -16.00
CA ASN A 308 -16.51 -30.51 -14.68
C ASN A 308 -16.80 -29.34 -13.73
N GLY A 309 -17.27 -28.21 -14.27
CA GLY A 309 -17.59 -27.01 -13.48
C GLY A 309 -16.53 -25.93 -13.54
N ASN A 310 -15.50 -26.09 -14.38
CA ASN A 310 -14.47 -25.08 -14.55
C ASN A 310 -14.99 -23.93 -15.43
N LEU A 311 -14.72 -22.69 -15.02
CA LEU A 311 -15.09 -21.48 -15.79
C LEU A 311 -14.27 -21.45 -17.08
N THR A 312 -14.90 -21.54 -18.25
CA THR A 312 -14.24 -21.51 -19.57
C THR A 312 -14.28 -20.14 -20.24
N THR A 313 -15.28 -19.32 -19.93
CA THR A 313 -15.43 -17.97 -20.50
C THR A 313 -16.05 -17.03 -19.47
N LEU A 314 -15.47 -15.84 -19.35
CA LEU A 314 -16.04 -14.69 -18.65
C LEU A 314 -16.27 -13.59 -19.69
N THR A 315 -17.49 -13.12 -19.83
CA THR A 315 -17.84 -12.04 -20.76
C THR A 315 -18.33 -10.82 -19.98
N ASP A 316 -17.73 -9.67 -20.24
CA ASP A 316 -18.16 -8.39 -19.67
C ASP A 316 -19.38 -7.81 -20.41
N ASP A 317 -19.89 -6.70 -19.90
CA ASP A 317 -21.06 -5.97 -20.40
C ASP A 317 -20.89 -5.51 -21.87
N ASN A 318 -19.66 -5.18 -22.25
CA ASN A 318 -19.31 -4.78 -23.62
C ASN A 318 -19.15 -5.99 -24.57
N GLY A 319 -19.38 -7.21 -24.09
CA GLY A 319 -19.20 -8.45 -24.85
C GLY A 319 -17.75 -8.89 -25.00
N ASN A 320 -16.81 -8.27 -24.29
CA ASN A 320 -15.40 -8.69 -24.30
C ASN A 320 -15.25 -9.97 -23.49
N ALA A 321 -14.69 -11.01 -24.11
CA ALA A 321 -14.57 -12.32 -23.52
C ALA A 321 -13.12 -12.65 -23.12
N THR A 322 -12.93 -13.11 -21.89
CA THR A 322 -11.72 -13.81 -21.43
C THR A 322 -12.00 -15.30 -21.35
N THR A 323 -11.13 -16.12 -21.94
CA THR A 323 -11.28 -17.58 -21.98
C THR A 323 -10.24 -18.30 -21.14
N TYR A 324 -10.58 -19.48 -20.65
CA TYR A 324 -9.78 -20.28 -19.74
C TYR A 324 -9.76 -21.75 -20.21
N LEU A 325 -8.57 -22.34 -20.24
CA LEU A 325 -8.36 -23.75 -20.56
C LEU A 325 -7.80 -24.48 -19.35
N TYR A 326 -8.30 -25.68 -19.10
CA TYR A 326 -7.85 -26.56 -18.03
C TYR A 326 -7.28 -27.85 -18.60
N ASP A 327 -6.31 -28.44 -17.91
CA ASP A 327 -5.87 -29.80 -18.21
C ASP A 327 -6.86 -30.85 -17.68
N GLY A 328 -6.57 -32.14 -17.88
CA GLY A 328 -7.46 -33.22 -17.43
C GLY A 328 -7.53 -33.40 -15.91
N LEU A 329 -6.78 -32.61 -15.13
CA LEU A 329 -6.79 -32.55 -13.67
C LEU A 329 -7.56 -31.32 -13.15
N ASP A 330 -8.28 -30.61 -14.03
CA ASP A 330 -9.01 -29.38 -13.74
C ASP A 330 -8.09 -28.23 -13.27
N ARG A 331 -6.83 -28.22 -13.71
CA ARG A 331 -5.87 -27.13 -13.42
C ARG A 331 -5.84 -26.13 -14.58
N LEU A 332 -5.91 -24.83 -14.28
CA LEU A 332 -5.85 -23.76 -15.28
C LEU A 332 -4.49 -23.77 -15.99
N VAL A 333 -4.46 -24.01 -17.31
CA VAL A 333 -3.23 -24.06 -18.12
C VAL A 333 -3.07 -22.88 -19.07
N LEU A 334 -4.16 -22.17 -19.40
CA LEU A 334 -4.12 -21.02 -20.30
C LEU A 334 -5.28 -20.07 -20.02
N THR A 335 -4.96 -18.79 -19.86
CA THR A 335 -5.93 -17.68 -19.97
C THR A 335 -5.68 -16.93 -21.27
N THR A 336 -6.74 -16.55 -21.98
CA THR A 336 -6.65 -15.71 -23.19
C THR A 336 -7.65 -14.56 -23.08
N ASP A 337 -7.18 -13.32 -23.18
CA ASP A 337 -8.05 -12.14 -23.16
C ASP A 337 -8.66 -11.84 -24.54
N VAL A 338 -9.51 -10.80 -24.62
CA VAL A 338 -10.22 -10.42 -25.85
C VAL A 338 -9.27 -9.93 -26.96
N LEU A 339 -8.08 -9.45 -26.61
CA LEU A 339 -7.04 -9.05 -27.56
C LEU A 339 -6.08 -10.20 -27.91
N SER A 340 -6.40 -11.43 -27.47
CA SER A 340 -5.60 -12.64 -27.68
C SER A 340 -4.21 -12.61 -27.03
N ASN A 341 -3.99 -11.79 -25.99
CA ASN A 341 -2.86 -12.00 -25.09
C ASN A 341 -3.11 -13.26 -24.27
N THR A 342 -2.03 -13.96 -23.89
CA THR A 342 -2.15 -15.21 -23.14
C THR A 342 -1.28 -15.26 -21.89
N VAL A 343 -1.73 -16.04 -20.90
CA VAL A 343 -0.90 -16.46 -19.76
C VAL A 343 -1.05 -17.97 -19.62
N ALA A 344 0.03 -18.70 -19.84
CA ALA A 344 0.07 -20.16 -19.78
C ALA A 344 0.80 -20.65 -18.53
N TYR A 345 0.31 -21.73 -17.93
CA TYR A 345 0.86 -22.33 -16.71
C TYR A 345 1.30 -23.76 -16.97
N THR A 346 2.49 -24.12 -16.49
CA THR A 346 2.96 -25.51 -16.43
C THR A 346 3.14 -25.92 -14.98
N TYR A 347 2.69 -27.13 -14.65
CA TYR A 347 2.70 -27.65 -13.29
C TYR A 347 3.58 -28.89 -13.17
N ASP A 348 4.17 -29.10 -11.99
CA ASP A 348 4.73 -30.40 -11.62
C ASP A 348 3.64 -31.40 -11.18
N GLY A 349 4.08 -32.60 -10.77
CA GLY A 349 3.20 -33.66 -10.28
C GLY A 349 2.59 -33.43 -8.89
N ALA A 350 3.00 -32.40 -8.16
CA ALA A 350 2.43 -32.00 -6.87
C ALA A 350 1.57 -30.73 -6.97
N ASN A 351 1.19 -30.34 -8.20
CA ASN A 351 0.38 -29.16 -8.50
C ASN A 351 1.09 -27.82 -8.23
N ASN A 352 2.42 -27.79 -8.23
CA ASN A 352 3.18 -26.56 -8.14
C ASN A 352 3.40 -25.94 -9.54
N VAL A 353 3.26 -24.62 -9.68
CA VAL A 353 3.49 -23.91 -10.95
C VAL A 353 4.99 -23.77 -11.23
N VAL A 354 5.55 -24.64 -12.06
CA VAL A 354 6.97 -24.63 -12.43
C VAL A 354 7.31 -23.68 -13.56
N GLN A 355 6.32 -23.25 -14.35
CA GLN A 355 6.52 -22.26 -15.40
C GLN A 355 5.27 -21.42 -15.63
N VAL A 356 5.49 -20.12 -15.85
CA VAL A 356 4.48 -19.17 -16.33
C VAL A 356 4.99 -18.56 -17.63
N VAL A 357 4.20 -18.59 -18.70
CA VAL A 357 4.52 -17.99 -19.99
C VAL A 357 3.43 -16.99 -20.36
N ALA A 358 3.72 -15.69 -20.27
CA ALA A 358 2.84 -14.65 -20.79
C ALA A 358 3.24 -14.29 -22.22
N THR A 359 2.29 -14.29 -23.16
CA THR A 359 2.49 -13.83 -24.54
C THR A 359 1.64 -12.60 -24.77
N GLU A 360 2.31 -11.50 -25.09
CA GLU A 360 1.70 -10.20 -25.30
C GLU A 360 1.71 -9.84 -26.78
N ARG A 361 0.52 -9.56 -27.31
CA ARG A 361 0.28 -9.22 -28.70
C ARG A 361 0.77 -7.83 -29.02
N GLN A 362 1.43 -7.70 -30.16
CA GLN A 362 1.74 -6.39 -30.74
C GLN A 362 0.50 -5.81 -31.42
N PRO A 363 0.30 -4.48 -31.36
CA PRO A 363 -0.77 -3.82 -32.11
C PRO A 363 -0.53 -3.88 -33.63
N ASP A 364 0.74 -3.87 -34.06
CA ASP A 364 1.12 -4.13 -35.45
C ASP A 364 1.37 -5.63 -35.67
N ALA A 365 0.53 -6.27 -36.48
CA ALA A 365 0.63 -7.69 -36.82
C ALA A 365 1.92 -8.07 -37.58
N LEU A 366 2.71 -7.09 -38.03
CA LEU A 366 4.02 -7.30 -38.64
C LEU A 366 5.16 -7.41 -37.61
N LEU A 367 4.93 -6.99 -36.36
CA LEU A 367 5.90 -7.12 -35.27
C LEU A 367 5.67 -8.43 -34.49
N PRO A 368 6.74 -9.08 -34.00
CA PRO A 368 6.60 -10.29 -33.21
C PRO A 368 6.02 -10.01 -31.83
N ASP A 369 5.10 -10.88 -31.40
CA ASP A 369 4.58 -10.92 -30.03
C ASP A 369 5.73 -11.04 -29.01
N GLN A 370 5.56 -10.43 -27.84
CA GLN A 370 6.53 -10.52 -26.75
C GLN A 370 6.21 -11.67 -25.81
N VAL A 371 7.23 -12.43 -25.40
CA VAL A 371 7.06 -13.63 -24.55
C VAL A 371 7.87 -13.48 -23.26
N PHE A 372 7.17 -13.59 -22.14
CA PHE A 372 7.72 -13.49 -20.78
C PHE A 372 7.60 -14.85 -20.11
N THR A 373 8.74 -15.48 -19.82
CA THR A 373 8.81 -16.77 -19.13
C THR A 373 9.37 -16.62 -17.72
N THR A 374 8.64 -17.11 -16.73
CA THR A 374 9.13 -17.31 -15.36
C THR A 374 9.21 -18.80 -15.08
N THR A 375 10.30 -19.27 -14.49
CA THR A 375 10.48 -20.66 -14.04
C THR A 375 10.65 -20.73 -12.54
N ASN A 376 10.07 -21.73 -11.90
CA ASN A 376 10.05 -21.89 -10.45
C ASN A 376 10.50 -23.30 -10.05
N SER A 377 11.25 -23.39 -8.95
CA SER A 377 11.63 -24.64 -8.31
C SER A 377 11.07 -24.69 -6.88
N TYR A 378 10.65 -25.88 -6.46
CA TYR A 378 10.06 -26.10 -5.14
C TYR A 378 10.86 -27.14 -4.36
N ASP A 379 10.87 -27.04 -3.04
CA ASP A 379 11.42 -28.09 -2.18
C ASP A 379 10.47 -29.30 -2.07
N ALA A 380 10.92 -30.32 -1.35
CA ALA A 380 10.20 -31.57 -1.16
C ALA A 380 8.84 -31.39 -0.45
N VAL A 381 8.59 -30.26 0.22
CA VAL A 381 7.32 -29.97 0.90
C VAL A 381 6.54 -28.83 0.23
N ASN A 382 6.76 -28.61 -1.08
CA ASN A 382 6.02 -27.68 -1.94
C ASN A 382 6.23 -26.18 -1.65
N ARG A 383 7.41 -25.78 -1.18
CA ARG A 383 7.74 -24.37 -0.95
C ARG A 383 8.67 -23.86 -2.04
N LEU A 384 8.40 -22.67 -2.57
CA LEU A 384 9.19 -22.04 -3.65
C LEU A 384 10.61 -21.72 -3.16
N ILE A 385 11.63 -22.37 -3.72
CA ILE A 385 13.04 -22.16 -3.35
C ILE A 385 13.85 -21.39 -4.39
N GLU A 386 13.32 -21.26 -5.61
CA GLU A 386 13.98 -20.54 -6.69
C GLU A 386 12.94 -20.01 -7.68
N SER A 387 13.13 -18.79 -8.17
CA SER A 387 12.35 -18.22 -9.27
C SER A 387 13.29 -17.48 -10.22
N THR A 388 13.17 -17.76 -11.52
CA THR A 388 13.98 -17.14 -12.58
C THR A 388 13.09 -16.53 -13.63
N ASN A 389 13.28 -15.23 -13.90
CA ASN A 389 12.55 -14.51 -14.94
C ASN A 389 13.17 -14.72 -16.33
N ASN A 390 12.62 -14.07 -17.35
CA ASN A 390 13.02 -14.30 -18.75
C ASN A 390 14.34 -13.64 -19.16
N LEU A 391 14.91 -12.79 -18.31
CA LEU A 391 16.29 -12.31 -18.46
C LEU A 391 17.31 -13.22 -17.77
N GLY A 392 16.86 -14.34 -17.17
CA GLY A 392 17.71 -15.24 -16.41
C GLY A 392 18.08 -14.71 -15.02
N HIS A 393 17.37 -13.69 -14.52
CA HIS A 393 17.58 -13.18 -13.18
C HIS A 393 16.90 -14.11 -12.17
N THR A 394 17.70 -14.74 -11.30
CA THR A 394 17.25 -15.75 -10.33
C THR A 394 17.24 -15.21 -8.91
N SER A 395 16.12 -15.39 -8.21
CA SER A 395 16.03 -15.21 -6.75
C SER A 395 15.89 -16.57 -6.07
N ARG A 396 16.45 -16.73 -4.87
CA ARG A 396 16.42 -17.97 -4.08
C ARG A 396 15.84 -17.77 -2.69
N TYR A 397 15.24 -18.82 -2.15
CA TYR A 397 14.59 -18.82 -0.84
C TYR A 397 14.93 -20.10 -0.08
N ALA A 398 14.96 -20.01 1.25
CA ALA A 398 15.00 -21.20 2.10
C ALA A 398 14.15 -21.04 3.36
N TYR A 399 13.74 -22.17 3.91
CA TYR A 399 12.74 -22.25 4.99
C TYR A 399 13.16 -23.25 6.06
N ASP A 400 12.76 -23.01 7.30
CA ASP A 400 12.88 -24.00 8.39
C ASP A 400 11.78 -25.09 8.30
N SER A 401 11.83 -26.14 9.11
CA SER A 401 10.82 -27.22 9.12
C SER A 401 9.39 -26.77 9.43
N ARG A 402 9.20 -25.57 9.97
CA ARG A 402 7.88 -25.00 10.30
C ARG A 402 7.30 -24.16 9.16
N GLY A 403 8.06 -23.98 8.07
CA GLY A 403 7.64 -23.16 6.95
C GLY A 403 7.99 -21.68 7.09
N ASN A 404 8.77 -21.28 8.10
CA ASN A 404 9.24 -19.91 8.20
C ASN A 404 10.36 -19.68 7.18
N ARG A 405 10.28 -18.62 6.38
CA ARG A 405 11.35 -18.24 5.45
C ARG A 405 12.53 -17.70 6.24
N VAL A 406 13.66 -18.38 6.21
CA VAL A 406 14.88 -17.99 6.97
C VAL A 406 15.94 -17.31 6.10
N PHE A 407 15.77 -17.36 4.77
CA PHE A 407 16.74 -16.84 3.81
C PHE A 407 16.06 -16.31 2.54
N VAL A 408 16.58 -15.21 2.03
CA VAL A 408 16.34 -14.69 0.68
C VAL A 408 17.69 -14.32 0.07
N GLU A 409 17.90 -14.76 -1.18
CA GLU A 409 18.88 -14.20 -2.09
C GLU A 409 18.15 -13.58 -3.27
N ASP A 410 18.44 -12.33 -3.58
CA ASP A 410 17.88 -11.68 -4.76
C ASP A 410 18.72 -11.93 -6.02
N ALA A 411 18.27 -11.37 -7.15
CA ALA A 411 18.92 -11.54 -8.42
C ALA A 411 20.32 -10.92 -8.55
N LEU A 412 20.74 -10.05 -7.63
CA LEU A 412 22.13 -9.59 -7.55
C LEU A 412 22.99 -10.46 -6.64
N GLY A 413 22.40 -11.45 -5.98
CA GLY A 413 23.06 -12.35 -5.03
C GLY A 413 23.17 -11.75 -3.62
N ASN A 414 22.56 -10.60 -3.34
CA ASN A 414 22.54 -10.02 -2.00
C ASN A 414 21.62 -10.86 -1.10
N THR A 415 22.00 -11.01 0.17
CA THR A 415 21.36 -11.98 1.09
C THR A 415 20.68 -11.28 2.26
N THR A 416 19.50 -11.79 2.62
CA THR A 416 18.77 -11.42 3.83
C THR A 416 18.44 -12.68 4.64
N LEU A 417 18.72 -12.65 5.94
CA LEU A 417 18.39 -13.70 6.90
C LEU A 417 17.25 -13.27 7.82
N TYR A 418 16.43 -14.25 8.21
CA TYR A 418 15.31 -14.05 9.13
C TYR A 418 15.39 -15.07 10.28
N ALA A 419 15.30 -14.59 11.52
CA ALA A 419 15.16 -15.42 12.70
C ALA A 419 13.71 -15.42 13.20
N HIS A 420 13.23 -16.56 13.70
CA HIS A 420 11.88 -16.69 14.23
C HIS A 420 11.88 -17.38 15.59
N ASP A 421 10.99 -16.96 16.49
CA ASP A 421 10.76 -17.68 17.75
C ASP A 421 9.93 -18.97 17.54
N GLY A 422 9.68 -19.72 18.61
CA GLY A 422 8.93 -20.98 18.60
C GLY A 422 7.50 -20.88 18.08
N LEU A 423 6.87 -19.71 18.16
CA LEU A 423 5.54 -19.43 17.61
C LEU A 423 5.57 -19.00 16.13
N GLY A 424 6.75 -18.91 15.52
CA GLY A 424 6.92 -18.51 14.12
C GLY A 424 6.93 -17.00 13.92
N ARG A 425 7.16 -16.20 14.98
CA ARG A 425 7.19 -14.73 14.88
C ARG A 425 8.60 -14.25 14.57
N LEU A 426 8.71 -13.30 13.64
CA LEU A 426 9.99 -12.75 13.18
C LEU A 426 10.70 -11.99 14.31
N THR A 427 11.87 -12.44 14.74
CA THR A 427 12.65 -11.82 15.83
C THR A 427 13.80 -10.95 15.34
N ASP A 428 14.42 -11.33 14.22
CA ASP A 428 15.51 -10.56 13.61
C ASP A 428 15.41 -10.57 12.08
N THR A 429 15.70 -9.44 11.46
CA THR A 429 16.04 -9.35 10.03
C THR A 429 17.47 -8.87 9.89
N THR A 430 18.32 -9.67 9.25
CA THR A 430 19.73 -9.34 9.01
C THR A 430 19.97 -9.19 7.51
N ARG A 431 20.36 -7.99 7.08
CA ARG A 431 20.75 -7.71 5.69
C ARG A 431 22.26 -7.50 5.64
N HIS A 432 22.94 -8.25 4.79
CA HIS A 432 24.39 -8.13 4.65
C HIS A 432 24.76 -7.01 3.68
N LEU A 433 25.73 -6.18 4.07
CA LEU A 433 26.38 -5.22 3.20
C LEU A 433 27.59 -5.89 2.54
N ARG A 434 27.65 -5.84 1.21
CA ARG A 434 28.76 -6.39 0.43
C ARG A 434 29.50 -5.30 -0.34
N GLU A 435 30.80 -5.51 -0.50
CA GLU A 435 31.65 -4.68 -1.34
C GLU A 435 31.10 -4.61 -2.77
N GLY A 436 30.99 -3.41 -3.35
CA GLY A 436 30.40 -3.20 -4.68
C GLY A 436 28.89 -3.42 -4.77
N GLY A 437 28.19 -3.65 -3.66
CA GLY A 437 26.73 -3.71 -3.61
C GLY A 437 26.08 -4.96 -4.22
N THR A 438 26.89 -5.97 -4.57
CA THR A 438 26.43 -7.21 -5.19
C THR A 438 26.77 -8.43 -4.33
N GLY A 439 26.09 -9.54 -4.59
CA GLY A 439 26.27 -10.82 -3.90
C GLY A 439 27.66 -11.44 -3.98
N ASP A 440 28.45 -11.03 -4.97
CA ASP A 440 29.79 -11.56 -5.25
C ASP A 440 30.87 -10.89 -4.39
N GLY A 441 30.58 -9.71 -3.83
CA GLY A 441 31.51 -8.96 -2.99
C GLY A 441 31.68 -9.53 -1.58
N ALA A 442 32.80 -9.23 -0.93
CA ALA A 442 33.03 -9.60 0.46
C ALA A 442 32.03 -8.90 1.39
N VAL A 443 31.62 -9.56 2.48
CA VAL A 443 30.76 -8.94 3.50
C VAL A 443 31.56 -7.89 4.27
N ILE A 444 31.10 -6.64 4.21
CA ILE A 444 31.75 -5.47 4.85
C ILE A 444 30.94 -4.93 6.04
N GLY A 445 29.71 -5.41 6.23
CA GLY A 445 28.87 -5.01 7.34
C GLY A 445 27.50 -5.69 7.31
N GLN A 446 26.63 -5.31 8.24
CA GLN A 446 25.25 -5.81 8.30
C GLN A 446 24.33 -4.76 8.92
N SER A 447 23.07 -4.75 8.47
CA SER A 447 21.97 -4.02 9.07
C SER A 447 21.04 -5.02 9.75
N VAL A 448 20.92 -4.94 11.08
CA VAL A 448 20.10 -5.85 11.89
C VAL A 448 18.96 -5.11 12.55
N ARG A 449 17.72 -5.47 12.22
CA ARG A 449 16.52 -4.98 12.93
C ARG A 449 15.95 -6.08 13.80
N ARG A 450 15.59 -5.75 15.05
CA ARG A 450 15.06 -6.71 16.03
C ARG A 450 13.63 -6.40 16.43
N TYR A 451 12.88 -7.45 16.76
CA TYR A 451 11.48 -7.40 17.13
C TYR A 451 11.27 -8.20 18.42
N ALA A 452 10.52 -7.65 19.36
CA ALA A 452 10.13 -8.34 20.58
C ALA A 452 8.60 -8.42 20.69
N TYR A 453 8.08 -9.53 21.19
CA TYR A 453 6.64 -9.75 21.33
C TYR A 453 6.28 -10.17 22.75
N ASP A 454 5.05 -9.87 23.16
CA ASP A 454 4.46 -10.48 24.36
C ASP A 454 4.02 -11.93 24.08
N ALA A 455 3.29 -12.58 24.99
CA ALA A 455 2.90 -13.98 24.80
C ALA A 455 1.67 -14.16 23.88
N ASN A 456 0.89 -13.10 23.63
CA ASN A 456 -0.24 -13.11 22.70
C ASN A 456 0.19 -12.82 21.25
N GLY A 457 1.41 -12.34 21.02
CA GLY A 457 1.90 -12.00 19.68
C GLY A 457 1.86 -10.51 19.36
N ASN A 458 1.57 -9.64 20.34
CA ASN A 458 1.64 -8.21 20.13
C ASN A 458 3.11 -7.76 20.10
N LEU A 459 3.46 -6.90 19.14
CA LEU A 459 4.81 -6.36 19.00
C LEU A 459 5.09 -5.36 20.12
N THR A 460 5.93 -5.71 21.09
CA THR A 460 6.25 -4.87 22.25
C THR A 460 7.44 -3.96 22.04
N ALA A 461 8.34 -4.29 21.11
CA ALA A 461 9.47 -3.43 20.79
C ALA A 461 10.03 -3.67 19.38
N VAL A 462 10.56 -2.60 18.79
CA VAL A 462 11.42 -2.65 17.62
C VAL A 462 12.73 -1.94 17.96
N THR A 463 13.85 -2.60 17.69
CA THR A 463 15.18 -1.98 17.73
C THR A 463 15.67 -1.83 16.31
N ASP A 464 15.93 -0.60 15.89
CA ASP A 464 16.48 -0.32 14.57
C ASP A 464 17.98 -0.73 14.48
N PRO A 465 18.58 -0.70 13.28
CA PRO A 465 19.99 -1.06 13.12
C PRO A 465 21.01 -0.14 13.80
N ASN A 466 20.62 1.08 14.17
CA ASN A 466 21.43 2.00 14.98
C ASN A 466 21.32 1.71 16.49
N GLY A 467 20.37 0.84 16.90
CA GLY A 467 20.10 0.51 18.29
C GLY A 467 19.01 1.36 18.94
N ASN A 468 18.36 2.24 18.18
CA ASN A 468 17.25 3.07 18.68
C ASN A 468 16.05 2.17 18.97
N LEU A 469 15.47 2.31 20.16
CA LEU A 469 14.42 1.45 20.68
C LEU A 469 13.07 2.18 20.67
N THR A 470 12.10 1.63 19.95
CA THR A 470 10.69 2.02 20.04
C THR A 470 9.92 0.91 20.74
N THR A 471 9.13 1.23 21.76
CA THR A 471 8.31 0.26 22.51
C THR A 471 6.82 0.53 22.38
N TYR A 472 6.02 -0.52 22.51
CA TYR A 472 4.57 -0.49 22.35
C TYR A 472 3.89 -1.15 23.56
N ALA A 473 2.83 -0.52 24.06
CA ALA A 473 2.00 -1.05 25.14
C ALA A 473 0.56 -1.28 24.67
N TYR A 474 -0.08 -2.33 25.19
CA TYR A 474 -1.41 -2.78 24.77
C TYR A 474 -2.39 -2.84 25.95
N ASP A 475 -3.68 -2.67 25.68
CA ASP A 475 -4.74 -2.92 26.66
C ASP A 475 -5.20 -4.40 26.67
N ALA A 476 -6.19 -4.72 27.51
CA ALA A 476 -6.69 -6.08 27.67
C ALA A 476 -7.52 -6.62 26.49
N LEU A 477 -7.74 -5.79 25.46
CA LEU A 477 -8.28 -6.20 24.16
C LEU A 477 -7.16 -6.31 23.10
N ASP A 478 -5.89 -6.31 23.53
CA ASP A 478 -4.70 -6.34 22.68
C ASP A 478 -4.61 -5.14 21.71
N ARG A 479 -5.12 -3.97 22.12
CA ARG A 479 -5.08 -2.73 21.31
C ARG A 479 -3.95 -1.81 21.77
N LEU A 480 -3.22 -1.22 20.82
CA LEU A 480 -2.10 -0.34 21.09
C LEU A 480 -2.53 0.92 21.84
N VAL A 481 -2.12 1.11 23.09
CA VAL A 481 -2.46 2.30 23.90
C VAL A 481 -1.31 3.29 24.03
N THR A 482 -0.08 2.88 23.79
CA THR A 482 1.09 3.76 23.87
C THR A 482 2.19 3.31 22.92
N THR A 483 2.77 4.26 22.20
CA THR A 483 4.06 4.13 21.53
C THR A 483 5.05 5.04 22.24
N THR A 484 6.18 4.51 22.68
CA THR A 484 7.29 5.29 23.25
C THR A 484 8.46 5.20 22.28
N TYR A 485 8.96 6.35 21.85
CA TYR A 485 10.04 6.46 20.89
C TYR A 485 11.41 6.49 21.58
N ALA A 486 12.48 6.46 20.79
CA ALA A 486 13.85 6.33 21.29
C ALA A 486 14.29 7.51 22.16
N ASP A 487 13.81 8.72 21.84
CA ASP A 487 14.05 9.94 22.62
C ASP A 487 13.22 10.02 23.93
N GLY A 488 12.38 9.01 24.19
CA GLY A 488 11.48 8.94 25.35
C GLY A 488 10.17 9.69 25.19
N SER A 489 9.95 10.37 24.06
CA SER A 489 8.65 10.95 23.71
C SER A 489 7.62 9.84 23.46
N SER A 490 6.33 10.15 23.53
CA SER A 490 5.30 9.12 23.39
C SER A 490 4.01 9.62 22.77
N ALA A 491 3.38 8.76 21.96
CA ALA A 491 2.00 8.91 21.52
C ALA A 491 1.09 7.97 22.33
N THR A 492 -0.12 8.41 22.68
CA THR A 492 -1.11 7.57 23.38
C THR A 492 -2.42 7.49 22.61
N PHE A 493 -3.11 6.36 22.78
CA PHE A 493 -4.35 6.05 22.06
C PHE A 493 -5.42 5.57 23.04
N ALA A 494 -6.66 5.99 22.83
CA ALA A 494 -7.82 5.52 23.57
C ALA A 494 -8.90 5.06 22.60
N TYR A 495 -9.62 4.00 22.97
CA TYR A 495 -10.64 3.37 22.14
C TYR A 495 -11.95 3.18 22.90
N ASP A 496 -13.06 3.15 22.18
CA ASP A 496 -14.35 2.70 22.71
C ASP A 496 -14.41 1.17 22.87
N ARG A 497 -15.54 0.57 23.23
CA ARG A 497 -15.64 -0.89 23.45
C ARG A 497 -15.69 -1.71 22.17
N VAL A 498 -16.02 -1.11 21.03
CA VAL A 498 -16.09 -1.81 19.74
C VAL A 498 -14.82 -1.64 18.91
N GLY A 499 -13.84 -0.88 19.42
CA GLY A 499 -12.49 -0.79 18.87
C GLY A 499 -12.22 0.48 18.08
N ASN A 500 -13.14 1.45 18.08
CA ASN A 500 -12.91 2.72 17.40
C ASN A 500 -11.92 3.58 18.20
N LEU A 501 -10.96 4.20 17.53
CA LEU A 501 -10.01 5.13 18.14
C LEU A 501 -10.74 6.43 18.48
N VAL A 502 -11.06 6.67 19.75
CA VAL A 502 -11.78 7.89 20.19
C VAL A 502 -10.86 9.05 20.50
N GLN A 503 -9.59 8.78 20.82
CA GLN A 503 -8.60 9.82 21.10
C GLN A 503 -7.19 9.36 20.76
N ARG A 504 -6.40 10.25 20.18
CA ARG A 504 -4.95 10.18 20.06
C ARG A 504 -4.34 11.41 20.70
N THR A 505 -3.28 11.22 21.46
CA THR A 505 -2.43 12.31 21.91
C THR A 505 -1.04 12.13 21.31
N ASP A 506 -0.59 13.13 20.59
CA ASP A 506 0.70 13.15 19.94
C ASP A 506 1.83 13.48 20.94
N PRO A 507 3.09 13.13 20.61
CA PRO A 507 4.26 13.45 21.43
C PRO A 507 4.40 14.94 21.82
N ASN A 508 4.01 15.86 20.94
CA ASN A 508 4.03 17.30 21.20
C ASN A 508 2.87 17.78 22.10
N GLY A 509 1.93 16.90 22.44
CA GLY A 509 0.78 17.18 23.31
C GLY A 509 -0.51 17.55 22.57
N SER A 510 -0.52 17.60 21.23
CA SER A 510 -1.76 17.77 20.47
C SER A 510 -2.73 16.62 20.75
N VAL A 511 -3.99 16.92 20.95
CA VAL A 511 -5.06 15.94 21.22
C VAL A 511 -6.03 15.93 20.05
N ILE A 512 -6.19 14.77 19.45
CA ILE A 512 -7.10 14.52 18.34
C ILE A 512 -8.19 13.59 18.85
N THR A 513 -9.45 14.00 18.80
CA THR A 513 -10.60 13.16 19.17
C THR A 513 -11.45 12.82 17.97
N HIS A 514 -12.00 11.61 17.95
CA HIS A 514 -12.89 11.14 16.90
C HIS A 514 -14.24 10.74 17.49
N THR A 515 -15.32 11.07 16.77
CA THR A 515 -16.67 10.58 17.07
C THR A 515 -17.17 9.69 15.94
N TYR A 516 -17.88 8.63 16.29
CA TYR A 516 -18.39 7.63 15.36
C TYR A 516 -19.91 7.52 15.42
N ASP A 517 -20.54 7.11 14.32
CA ASP A 517 -21.94 6.70 14.31
C ASP A 517 -22.11 5.22 14.73
N ALA A 518 -23.35 4.74 14.72
CA ALA A 518 -23.70 3.39 15.17
C ALA A 518 -23.22 2.26 14.22
N LEU A 519 -22.67 2.60 13.05
CA LEU A 519 -22.00 1.66 12.15
C LEU A 519 -20.47 1.79 12.25
N ASN A 520 -19.97 2.47 13.28
CA ASN A 520 -18.55 2.68 13.51
C ASN A 520 -17.88 3.51 12.40
N ARG A 521 -18.61 4.41 11.75
CA ARG A 521 -18.07 5.34 10.75
C ARG A 521 -17.77 6.67 11.41
N ARG A 522 -16.60 7.25 11.14
CA ARG A 522 -16.16 8.49 11.77
C ARG A 522 -16.99 9.67 11.24
N VAL A 523 -17.78 10.31 12.10
CA VAL A 523 -18.62 11.47 11.75
C VAL A 523 -18.01 12.81 12.17
N ARG A 524 -16.98 12.79 13.03
CA ARG A 524 -16.31 14.00 13.50
C ARG A 524 -14.85 13.76 13.88
N THR A 525 -13.99 14.75 13.61
CA THR A 525 -12.65 14.87 14.18
C THR A 525 -12.50 16.26 14.79
N ASP A 526 -11.99 16.34 16.02
CA ASP A 526 -11.59 17.60 16.66
C ASP A 526 -10.09 17.56 16.94
N VAL A 527 -9.39 18.64 16.59
CA VAL A 527 -7.97 18.82 16.89
C VAL A 527 -7.79 19.94 17.89
N ILE A 528 -7.31 19.59 19.09
CA ILE A 528 -6.84 20.52 20.10
C ILE A 528 -5.32 20.59 19.97
N PRO A 529 -4.76 21.68 19.42
CA PRO A 529 -3.32 21.80 19.22
C PRO A 529 -2.57 21.86 20.56
N ALA A 530 -1.32 21.42 20.56
CA ALA A 530 -0.39 21.63 21.66
C ALA A 530 -0.15 23.13 21.96
N PRO A 531 0.26 23.49 23.19
CA PRO A 531 0.67 24.87 23.49
C PRO A 531 1.76 25.37 22.53
N GLY A 532 1.51 26.50 21.87
CA GLY A 532 2.44 27.08 20.89
C GLY A 532 2.19 26.65 19.44
N VAL A 533 1.24 25.75 19.20
CA VAL A 533 0.73 25.40 17.86
C VAL A 533 -0.57 26.18 17.61
N GLY A 534 -0.66 26.88 16.48
CA GLY A 534 -1.85 27.65 16.10
C GLY A 534 -2.86 26.82 15.30
N GLY A 535 -4.15 27.18 15.41
CA GLY A 535 -5.25 26.59 14.64
C GLY A 535 -6.02 25.50 15.39
N THR A 536 -7.35 25.46 15.21
CA THR A 536 -8.18 24.32 15.63
C THR A 536 -8.91 23.81 14.42
N THR A 537 -8.91 22.51 14.20
CA THR A 537 -9.61 21.93 13.06
C THR A 537 -10.77 21.08 13.57
N LEU A 538 -11.97 21.39 13.08
CA LEU A 538 -13.17 20.59 13.25
C LEU A 538 -13.59 20.04 11.89
N GLN A 539 -13.48 18.73 11.72
CA GLN A 539 -13.96 18.05 10.53
C GLN A 539 -15.26 17.31 10.84
N THR A 540 -16.24 17.40 9.95
CA THR A 540 -17.45 16.56 10.01
C THR A 540 -17.61 15.74 8.74
N PHE A 541 -18.23 14.57 8.86
CA PHE A 541 -18.45 13.64 7.75
C PHE A 541 -19.86 13.07 7.78
N ALA A 542 -20.48 12.94 6.62
CA ALA A 542 -21.78 12.28 6.43
C ALA A 542 -21.67 11.21 5.34
N TYR A 543 -22.39 10.11 5.53
CA TYR A 543 -22.35 8.94 4.65
C TYR A 543 -23.75 8.49 4.25
N ASP A 544 -23.93 7.86 3.10
CA ASP A 544 -25.19 7.19 2.75
C ASP A 544 -25.32 5.79 3.40
N GLY A 545 -26.42 5.09 3.15
CA GLY A 545 -26.66 3.72 3.63
C GLY A 545 -25.69 2.65 3.11
N LEU A 546 -24.87 2.95 2.10
CA LEU A 546 -23.77 2.10 1.65
C LEU A 546 -22.42 2.48 2.29
N SER A 547 -22.43 3.45 3.20
CA SER A 547 -21.23 3.99 3.85
C SER A 547 -20.29 4.74 2.92
N ARG A 548 -20.82 5.33 1.83
CA ARG A 548 -20.07 6.21 0.93
C ARG A 548 -20.15 7.65 1.45
N LEU A 549 -19.03 8.37 1.43
CA LEU A 549 -18.97 9.77 1.90
C LEU A 549 -19.80 10.66 0.97
N VAL A 550 -20.85 11.30 1.49
CA VAL A 550 -21.73 12.20 0.73
C VAL A 550 -21.52 13.68 1.07
N ALA A 551 -20.97 13.96 2.26
CA ALA A 551 -20.58 15.32 2.61
C ALA A 551 -19.43 15.33 3.63
N ALA A 552 -18.60 16.36 3.57
CA ALA A 552 -17.64 16.69 4.62
C ALA A 552 -17.53 18.21 4.80
N THR A 553 -17.19 18.65 5.99
CA THR A 553 -16.80 20.04 6.25
C THR A 553 -15.47 20.05 6.96
N ASP A 554 -14.63 21.03 6.66
CA ASP A 554 -13.42 21.34 7.41
C ASP A 554 -13.48 22.78 7.91
N ASN A 555 -13.64 22.94 9.21
CA ASN A 555 -13.74 24.22 9.88
C ASN A 555 -12.42 24.48 10.62
N ASN A 556 -11.66 25.47 10.15
CA ASN A 556 -10.36 25.86 10.72
C ASN A 556 -10.47 26.92 11.83
N ASP A 557 -11.65 27.54 11.98
CA ASP A 557 -11.99 28.44 13.08
C ASP A 557 -13.46 28.26 13.48
N PRO A 558 -13.78 27.55 14.58
CA PRO A 558 -15.14 27.35 15.05
C PRO A 558 -15.89 28.66 15.35
N ALA A 559 -15.17 29.79 15.46
CA ALA A 559 -15.74 31.12 15.65
C ALA A 559 -16.07 31.84 14.32
N ASP A 560 -15.58 31.38 13.17
CA ASP A 560 -15.86 31.94 11.84
C ASP A 560 -16.31 30.85 10.84
N PRO A 561 -17.64 30.57 10.78
CA PRO A 561 -18.19 29.59 9.83
C PRO A 561 -18.01 29.96 8.35
N ALA A 562 -17.51 31.16 8.04
CA ALA A 562 -17.22 31.57 6.67
C ALA A 562 -15.87 31.04 6.15
N ASP A 563 -15.03 30.47 7.02
CA ASP A 563 -13.76 29.81 6.69
C ASP A 563 -13.91 28.28 6.51
N ASP A 564 -15.16 27.78 6.54
CA ASP A 564 -15.45 26.36 6.37
C ASP A 564 -15.27 25.95 4.91
N SER A 565 -14.38 24.99 4.64
CA SER A 565 -14.37 24.27 3.38
C SER A 565 -15.44 23.18 3.42
N ALA A 566 -16.36 23.20 2.46
CA ALA A 566 -17.45 22.24 2.34
C ALA A 566 -17.31 21.38 1.09
N LEU A 567 -17.48 20.07 1.27
CA LEU A 567 -17.43 19.04 0.24
C LEU A 567 -18.78 18.33 0.17
N THR A 568 -19.35 18.16 -1.02
CA THR A 568 -20.49 17.25 -1.26
C THR A 568 -20.21 16.32 -2.43
N ARG A 569 -20.75 15.09 -2.35
CA ARG A 569 -20.55 14.04 -3.35
C ARG A 569 -21.84 13.31 -3.69
N THR A 570 -21.96 12.88 -4.93
CA THR A 570 -23.05 11.99 -5.41
C THR A 570 -22.50 10.81 -6.18
N TYR A 571 -23.24 9.69 -6.16
CA TYR A 571 -22.81 8.44 -6.77
C TYR A 571 -23.96 7.78 -7.54
N ASP A 572 -23.62 6.92 -8.49
CA ASP A 572 -24.57 5.97 -9.09
C ASP A 572 -24.76 4.72 -8.22
N SER A 573 -25.57 3.77 -8.70
CA SER A 573 -25.87 2.49 -8.05
C SER A 573 -24.74 1.47 -8.06
N LEU A 574 -23.70 1.69 -8.87
CA LEU A 574 -22.52 0.84 -8.95
C LEU A 574 -21.38 1.36 -8.06
N GLY A 575 -21.50 2.60 -7.58
CA GLY A 575 -20.55 3.22 -6.67
C GLY A 575 -19.63 4.25 -7.33
N ASN A 576 -19.83 4.60 -8.59
CA ASN A 576 -18.96 5.58 -9.27
C ASN A 576 -19.32 7.01 -8.84
N LEU A 577 -18.31 7.87 -8.67
CA LEU A 577 -18.45 9.26 -8.22
C LEU A 577 -18.91 10.16 -9.37
N LEU A 578 -20.17 10.58 -9.35
CA LEU A 578 -20.79 11.37 -10.41
C LEU A 578 -20.52 12.87 -10.27
N SER A 579 -20.48 13.37 -9.05
CA SER A 579 -20.27 14.79 -8.78
C SER A 579 -19.49 14.97 -7.48
N GLU A 580 -18.56 15.91 -7.50
CA GLU A 580 -17.88 16.44 -6.32
C GLU A 580 -17.96 17.96 -6.36
N THR A 581 -18.50 18.57 -5.31
CA THR A 581 -18.55 20.02 -5.18
C THR A 581 -17.76 20.44 -3.95
N GLN A 582 -16.70 21.22 -4.16
CA GLN A 582 -15.92 21.84 -3.10
C GLN A 582 -16.10 23.36 -3.16
N ASP A 583 -16.60 23.98 -2.09
CA ASP A 583 -16.75 25.44 -1.98
C ASP A 583 -17.45 26.08 -3.18
N GLY A 584 -18.51 25.40 -3.67
CA GLY A 584 -19.31 25.81 -4.83
C GLY A 584 -18.70 25.48 -6.20
N HIS A 585 -17.50 24.90 -6.26
CA HIS A 585 -16.84 24.47 -7.48
C HIS A 585 -17.11 22.99 -7.72
N THR A 586 -17.88 22.69 -8.77
CA THR A 586 -18.32 21.33 -9.07
C THR A 586 -17.49 20.70 -10.19
N VAL A 587 -17.00 19.49 -9.92
CA VAL A 587 -16.46 18.55 -10.90
C VAL A 587 -17.51 17.46 -11.13
N ASN A 588 -17.89 17.21 -12.39
CA ASN A 588 -18.85 16.15 -12.75
C ASN A 588 -18.21 15.08 -13.62
N SER A 589 -18.60 13.83 -13.43
CA SER A 589 -18.13 12.67 -14.20
C SER A 589 -19.29 11.80 -14.65
N THR A 590 -19.11 11.11 -15.78
CA THR A 590 -20.02 10.05 -16.24
C THR A 590 -19.21 8.78 -16.46
N TYR A 591 -19.85 7.61 -16.37
CA TYR A 591 -19.22 6.30 -16.49
C TYR A 591 -20.03 5.39 -17.41
N ASP A 592 -19.37 4.38 -17.99
CA ASP A 592 -20.06 3.22 -18.57
C ASP A 592 -20.39 2.17 -17.49
N GLY A 593 -21.08 1.09 -17.90
CA GLY A 593 -21.47 -0.01 -17.01
C GLY A 593 -20.29 -0.76 -16.37
N LEU A 594 -19.11 -0.72 -17.00
CA LEU A 594 -17.89 -1.33 -16.48
C LEU A 594 -17.14 -0.42 -15.49
N GLY A 595 -17.60 0.81 -15.29
CA GLY A 595 -16.98 1.79 -14.39
C GLY A 595 -15.87 2.61 -15.06
N ASN A 596 -15.74 2.56 -16.38
CA ASN A 596 -14.80 3.41 -17.11
C ASN A 596 -15.33 4.84 -17.17
N GLN A 597 -14.52 5.82 -16.77
CA GLN A 597 -14.93 7.23 -16.78
C GLN A 597 -15.01 7.75 -18.22
N LEU A 598 -16.21 8.11 -18.70
CA LEU A 598 -16.43 8.60 -20.06
C LEU A 598 -16.22 10.11 -20.19
N THR A 599 -16.58 10.89 -19.16
CA THR A 599 -16.39 12.34 -19.16
C THR A 599 -15.90 12.87 -17.80
N LEU A 600 -15.22 14.01 -17.84
CA LEU A 600 -14.81 14.81 -16.67
C LEU A 600 -15.02 16.30 -16.98
N SER A 601 -15.97 16.93 -16.30
CA SER A 601 -16.30 18.34 -16.48
C SER A 601 -15.81 19.16 -15.29
N TYR A 602 -14.89 20.09 -15.53
CA TYR A 602 -14.33 20.97 -14.51
C TYR A 602 -15.23 22.20 -14.24
N PRO A 603 -15.09 22.86 -13.07
CA PRO A 603 -15.83 24.08 -12.73
C PRO A 603 -15.67 25.21 -13.77
N GLY A 604 -14.52 25.26 -14.47
CA GLY A 604 -14.24 26.22 -15.53
C GLY A 604 -14.96 25.95 -16.86
N GLY A 605 -15.77 24.89 -16.97
CA GLY A 605 -16.52 24.51 -18.17
C GLY A 605 -15.77 23.61 -19.15
N THR A 606 -14.46 23.39 -18.95
CA THR A 606 -13.70 22.40 -19.73
C THR A 606 -14.25 21.00 -19.44
N GLN A 607 -14.57 20.26 -20.51
CA GLN A 607 -14.96 18.86 -20.42
C GLN A 607 -13.95 17.99 -21.16
N LEU A 608 -13.40 17.00 -20.47
CA LEU A 608 -12.64 15.93 -21.05
C LEU A 608 -13.59 14.78 -21.39
N THR A 609 -13.34 14.13 -22.52
CA THR A 609 -13.99 12.89 -22.95
C THR A 609 -12.93 11.82 -23.12
N MET A 610 -13.17 10.65 -22.52
CA MET A 610 -12.28 9.49 -22.63
C MET A 610 -12.96 8.36 -23.39
N THR A 611 -12.18 7.62 -24.17
CA THR A 611 -12.61 6.38 -24.84
C THR A 611 -11.70 5.24 -24.44
N TYR A 612 -12.21 4.01 -24.51
CA TYR A 612 -11.51 2.83 -24.04
C TYR A 612 -11.36 1.79 -25.14
N ASP A 613 -10.36 0.92 -25.02
CA ASP A 613 -10.22 -0.28 -25.86
C ASP A 613 -10.95 -1.49 -25.25
N ALA A 614 -10.84 -2.65 -25.92
CA ALA A 614 -11.52 -3.88 -25.50
C ALA A 614 -10.99 -4.46 -24.16
N LEU A 615 -9.84 -4.01 -23.66
CA LEU A 615 -9.34 -4.34 -22.31
C LEU A 615 -9.69 -3.26 -21.28
N ASN A 616 -10.58 -2.32 -21.63
CA ASN A 616 -11.01 -1.23 -20.77
C ASN A 616 -9.87 -0.26 -20.40
N ARG A 617 -8.93 -0.02 -21.33
CA ARG A 617 -7.81 0.92 -21.15
C ARG A 617 -8.05 2.19 -21.94
N VAL A 618 -7.60 3.34 -21.41
CA VAL A 618 -7.79 4.64 -22.07
C VAL A 618 -7.13 4.63 -23.45
N LYS A 619 -7.93 4.75 -24.51
CA LYS A 619 -7.48 4.80 -25.91
C LYS A 619 -7.31 6.22 -26.42
N ALA A 620 -8.17 7.14 -25.99
CA ALA A 620 -8.07 8.55 -26.35
C ALA A 620 -8.65 9.44 -25.27
N ILE A 621 -8.08 10.64 -25.14
CA ILE A 621 -8.58 11.76 -24.33
C ILE A 621 -8.76 12.94 -25.28
N ALA A 622 -9.91 13.60 -25.22
CA ALA A 622 -10.24 14.76 -26.02
C ALA A 622 -10.95 15.82 -25.18
N ASP A 623 -10.97 17.06 -25.66
CA ASP A 623 -11.84 18.12 -25.16
C ASP A 623 -12.56 18.82 -26.33
N GLY A 624 -13.22 19.95 -26.06
CA GLY A 624 -13.90 20.74 -27.09
C GLY A 624 -12.98 21.33 -28.18
N SER A 625 -11.67 21.35 -27.97
CA SER A 625 -10.67 21.82 -28.94
C SER A 625 -10.17 20.71 -29.87
N GLY A 626 -10.33 19.43 -29.47
CA GLY A 626 -9.93 18.27 -30.25
C GLY A 626 -9.34 17.17 -29.39
N THR A 627 -8.62 16.24 -30.04
CA THR A 627 -7.90 15.17 -29.35
C THR A 627 -6.71 15.74 -28.59
N ILE A 628 -6.63 15.45 -27.29
CA ILE A 628 -5.50 15.82 -26.41
C ILE A 628 -4.41 14.75 -26.50
N ALA A 629 -4.77 13.48 -26.40
CA ALA A 629 -3.85 12.36 -26.50
C ALA A 629 -4.54 11.09 -27.00
N THR A 630 -3.82 10.25 -27.76
CA THR A 630 -4.20 8.85 -28.05
C THR A 630 -3.10 7.89 -27.60
N TYR A 631 -3.49 6.68 -27.23
CA TYR A 631 -2.60 5.67 -26.68
C TYR A 631 -2.64 4.40 -27.54
N ASP A 632 -1.45 3.95 -27.94
CA ASP A 632 -1.23 2.62 -28.49
C ASP A 632 -0.53 1.77 -27.44
N TYR A 633 -0.98 0.53 -27.27
CA TYR A 633 -0.49 -0.37 -26.25
C TYR A 633 0.12 -1.63 -26.87
N ILE A 634 1.07 -2.21 -26.13
CA ILE A 634 1.55 -3.56 -26.32
C ILE A 634 1.11 -4.42 -25.13
N GLY A 635 0.59 -5.61 -25.41
CA GLY A 635 0.07 -6.49 -24.36
C GLY A 635 -1.09 -5.89 -23.58
N PRO A 636 -1.34 -6.34 -22.35
CA PRO A 636 -2.45 -5.85 -21.54
C PRO A 636 -2.17 -4.53 -20.81
N TRP A 637 -0.92 -4.14 -20.52
CA TRP A 637 -0.67 -3.01 -19.60
C TRP A 637 0.36 -1.96 -20.06
N ARG A 638 1.13 -2.20 -21.12
CA ARG A 638 2.26 -1.33 -21.47
C ARG A 638 1.89 -0.37 -22.60
N VAL A 639 2.12 0.91 -22.38
CA VAL A 639 1.94 1.96 -23.41
C VAL A 639 3.11 1.89 -24.37
N LEU A 640 2.87 1.59 -25.63
CA LEU A 640 3.90 1.63 -26.66
C LEU A 640 4.14 3.07 -27.12
N ARG A 641 3.05 3.83 -27.32
CA ARG A 641 3.11 5.20 -27.80
C ARG A 641 1.96 6.03 -27.25
N ARG A 642 2.24 7.29 -26.90
CA ARG A 642 1.24 8.34 -26.66
C ARG A 642 1.39 9.44 -27.71
N THR A 643 0.38 9.65 -28.54
CA THR A 643 0.38 10.74 -29.54
C THR A 643 -0.38 11.93 -28.98
N ASP A 644 0.28 13.08 -28.86
CA ASP A 644 -0.26 14.30 -28.28
C ASP A 644 -0.86 15.21 -29.37
N GLY A 645 -1.96 15.90 -29.05
CA GLY A 645 -2.70 16.77 -29.98
C GLY A 645 -1.93 17.99 -30.50
N ASN A 646 -0.77 18.29 -29.91
CA ASN A 646 0.13 19.37 -30.30
C ASN A 646 1.08 19.01 -31.46
N GLY A 647 0.92 17.84 -32.09
CA GLY A 647 1.77 17.38 -33.19
C GLY A 647 3.09 16.75 -32.73
N THR A 648 3.11 16.21 -31.52
CA THR A 648 4.24 15.42 -30.99
C THR A 648 3.74 14.05 -30.52
N TYR A 649 4.66 13.12 -30.28
CA TYR A 649 4.34 11.86 -29.63
C TYR A 649 5.50 11.38 -28.75
N VAL A 650 5.19 10.51 -27.80
CA VAL A 650 6.14 9.86 -26.91
C VAL A 650 6.12 8.36 -27.19
N GLU A 651 7.30 7.78 -27.38
CA GLU A 651 7.50 6.34 -27.49
C GLU A 651 8.19 5.77 -26.27
N TYR A 652 7.79 4.55 -25.92
CA TYR A 652 8.38 3.79 -24.82
C TYR A 652 8.99 2.49 -25.36
N ALA A 653 10.25 2.25 -25.02
CA ALA A 653 10.87 0.94 -25.20
C ALA A 653 10.92 0.20 -23.86
N TYR A 654 10.82 -1.13 -23.92
CA TYR A 654 10.82 -1.99 -22.74
C TYR A 654 11.85 -3.12 -22.87
N ASP A 655 12.44 -3.53 -21.75
CA ASP A 655 13.27 -4.74 -21.70
C ASP A 655 12.44 -6.02 -21.57
N GLY A 656 13.15 -7.15 -21.51
CA GLY A 656 12.55 -8.46 -21.34
C GLY A 656 11.70 -8.60 -20.09
N VAL A 657 11.83 -7.80 -19.03
CA VAL A 657 10.96 -7.90 -17.84
C VAL A 657 9.93 -6.78 -17.76
N GLY A 658 9.73 -6.03 -18.84
CA GLY A 658 8.72 -4.98 -18.94
C GLY A 658 9.13 -3.65 -18.30
N ARG A 659 10.42 -3.42 -18.01
CA ARG A 659 10.92 -2.13 -17.51
C ARG A 659 11.19 -1.18 -18.68
N VAL A 660 10.88 0.10 -18.50
CA VAL A 660 11.11 1.13 -19.54
C VAL A 660 12.61 1.34 -19.74
N THR A 661 13.12 1.06 -20.93
CA THR A 661 14.54 1.30 -21.30
C THR A 661 14.74 2.56 -22.11
N GLU A 662 13.67 3.13 -22.67
CA GLU A 662 13.74 4.37 -23.44
C GLU A 662 12.42 5.14 -23.34
N ILE A 663 12.50 6.46 -23.25
CA ILE A 663 11.39 7.39 -23.47
C ILE A 663 11.85 8.41 -24.50
N ALA A 664 11.22 8.43 -25.68
CA ALA A 664 11.60 9.33 -26.78
C ALA A 664 10.44 10.25 -27.17
N TYR A 665 10.66 11.57 -27.10
CA TYR A 665 9.73 12.60 -27.54
C TYR A 665 10.07 12.98 -28.98
N ARG A 666 9.10 12.86 -29.89
CA ARG A 666 9.31 13.07 -31.33
C ARG A 666 8.28 14.00 -31.93
N SER A 667 8.64 14.65 -33.03
CA SER A 667 7.69 15.38 -33.86
C SER A 667 6.84 14.42 -34.70
N SER A 668 5.53 14.59 -34.70
CA SER A 668 4.62 13.78 -35.53
C SER A 668 4.72 14.12 -37.03
N GLY A 669 5.34 15.25 -37.39
CA GLY A 669 5.42 15.71 -38.78
C GLY A 669 6.54 15.07 -39.59
N ASP A 670 7.72 14.92 -38.99
CA ASP A 670 8.94 14.44 -39.66
C ASP A 670 9.72 13.37 -38.87
N ASP A 671 9.16 12.89 -37.75
CA ASP A 671 9.74 11.84 -36.90
C ASP A 671 11.02 12.24 -36.15
N SER A 672 11.38 13.53 -36.18
CA SER A 672 12.59 14.03 -35.53
C SER A 672 12.52 13.89 -34.01
N LEU A 673 13.63 13.47 -33.40
CA LEU A 673 13.79 13.43 -31.95
C LEU A 673 13.87 14.86 -31.40
N LEU A 674 13.04 15.17 -30.43
CA LEU A 674 12.99 16.46 -29.73
C LEU A 674 13.73 16.40 -28.40
N SER A 675 13.56 15.30 -27.67
CA SER A 675 14.21 14.98 -26.39
C SER A 675 14.00 13.50 -26.11
N GLY A 676 14.79 12.91 -25.23
CA GLY A 676 14.51 11.58 -24.73
C GLY A 676 15.60 11.06 -23.82
N PHE A 677 15.31 9.96 -23.14
CA PHE A 677 16.20 9.34 -22.18
C PHE A 677 16.25 7.83 -22.39
N GLY A 678 17.46 7.27 -22.39
CA GLY A 678 17.73 5.84 -22.32
C GLY A 678 18.11 5.41 -20.91
N TYR A 679 17.68 4.21 -20.50
CA TYR A 679 17.91 3.67 -19.17
C TYR A 679 18.51 2.27 -19.22
N THR A 680 19.47 2.01 -18.33
CA THR A 680 19.89 0.64 -18.00
C THR A 680 19.60 0.34 -16.54
N TYR A 681 19.47 -0.95 -16.23
CA TYR A 681 19.13 -1.41 -14.90
C TYR A 681 19.99 -2.59 -14.50
N ASP A 682 20.18 -2.76 -13.20
CA ASP A 682 20.74 -3.98 -12.64
C ASP A 682 19.71 -5.13 -12.63
N ARG A 683 20.08 -6.26 -12.01
CA ARG A 683 19.27 -7.47 -12.01
C ARG A 683 18.05 -7.41 -11.09
N VAL A 684 18.00 -6.46 -10.15
CA VAL A 684 16.87 -6.25 -9.21
C VAL A 684 16.04 -5.01 -9.55
N GLY A 685 16.44 -4.21 -10.53
CA GLY A 685 15.67 -3.07 -11.02
C GLY A 685 16.19 -1.70 -10.59
N ASN A 686 17.36 -1.59 -9.96
CA ASN A 686 17.94 -0.27 -9.74
C ASN A 686 18.48 0.28 -11.06
N ARG A 687 18.23 1.56 -11.32
CA ARG A 687 18.66 2.23 -12.55
C ARG A 687 20.16 2.46 -12.51
N LEU A 688 20.93 1.85 -13.40
CA LEU A 688 22.38 2.00 -13.46
C LEU A 688 22.81 3.22 -14.28
N THR A 689 22.05 3.56 -15.33
CA THR A 689 22.34 4.74 -16.15
C THR A 689 21.07 5.46 -16.58
N GLU A 690 21.20 6.75 -16.84
CA GLU A 690 20.27 7.59 -17.58
C GLU A 690 21.08 8.34 -18.63
N SER A 691 20.77 8.15 -19.91
CA SER A 691 21.49 8.76 -21.04
C SER A 691 20.55 9.66 -21.83
N ASP A 692 20.90 10.93 -22.03
CA ASP A 692 20.16 11.85 -22.89
C ASP A 692 20.34 11.43 -24.37
N LEU A 693 19.23 11.24 -25.08
CA LEU A 693 19.25 10.76 -26.47
C LEU A 693 19.63 11.84 -27.48
N THR A 694 19.73 13.12 -27.06
CA THR A 694 20.01 14.25 -27.95
C THR A 694 21.50 14.56 -28.08
N ASP A 695 22.26 14.47 -26.99
CA ASP A 695 23.71 14.72 -26.96
C ASP A 695 24.55 13.51 -26.52
N GLY A 696 23.93 12.50 -25.91
CA GLY A 696 24.58 11.27 -25.44
C GLY A 696 25.13 11.36 -24.01
N ASP A 697 24.92 12.48 -23.32
CA ASP A 697 25.38 12.67 -21.95
C ASP A 697 24.73 11.63 -21.03
N THR A 698 25.54 11.02 -20.15
CA THR A 698 25.11 9.90 -19.33
C THR A 698 25.39 10.15 -17.87
N ILE A 699 24.37 9.93 -17.04
CA ILE A 699 24.48 9.86 -15.59
C ILE A 699 24.57 8.38 -15.21
N THR A 700 25.57 8.01 -14.42
CA THR A 700 25.76 6.67 -13.86
C THR A 700 25.40 6.67 -12.38
N TYR A 701 24.69 5.63 -11.93
CA TYR A 701 24.29 5.44 -10.55
C TYR A 701 24.91 4.17 -9.97
N THR A 702 25.32 4.24 -8.72
CA THR A 702 25.85 3.10 -7.96
C THR A 702 25.08 2.89 -6.68
N TYR A 703 24.87 1.63 -6.29
CA TYR A 703 24.07 1.24 -5.13
C TYR A 703 24.86 0.30 -4.22
N ASP A 704 24.56 0.32 -2.93
CA ASP A 704 24.99 -0.72 -2.02
C ASP A 704 24.02 -1.93 -1.99
N SER A 705 24.34 -2.97 -1.21
CA SER A 705 23.52 -4.18 -1.08
C SER A 705 22.17 -3.96 -0.40
N LEU A 706 21.92 -2.78 0.16
CA LEU A 706 20.63 -2.37 0.72
C LEU A 706 19.82 -1.53 -0.29
N TYR A 707 20.35 -1.36 -1.50
CA TYR A 707 19.77 -0.57 -2.60
C TYR A 707 19.66 0.91 -2.28
N ARG A 708 20.61 1.41 -1.51
CA ARG A 708 20.79 2.85 -1.27
C ARG A 708 21.76 3.40 -2.32
N LEU A 709 21.43 4.54 -2.89
CA LEU A 709 22.28 5.23 -3.87
C LEU A 709 23.57 5.69 -3.18
N VAL A 710 24.71 5.08 -3.50
CA VAL A 710 26.03 5.44 -2.92
C VAL A 710 26.85 6.34 -3.83
N GLY A 711 26.45 6.49 -5.09
CA GLY A 711 27.06 7.49 -5.96
C GLY A 711 26.23 7.80 -7.21
N ALA A 712 26.38 9.02 -7.70
CA ALA A 712 25.81 9.51 -8.95
C ALA A 712 26.84 10.39 -9.67
N GLU A 713 27.24 10.01 -10.88
CA GLU A 713 28.27 10.69 -11.68
C GLU A 713 27.66 11.10 -13.01
N GLY A 714 27.74 12.39 -13.35
CA GLY A 714 27.31 12.95 -14.63
C GLY A 714 28.41 13.81 -15.27
N PRO A 715 28.16 14.42 -16.45
CA PRO A 715 29.17 15.21 -17.16
C PRO A 715 29.76 16.37 -16.35
N ASP A 716 28.93 16.99 -15.49
CA ASP A 716 29.26 18.20 -14.74
C ASP A 716 29.22 18.04 -13.21
N PHE A 717 29.05 16.82 -12.69
CA PHE A 717 29.00 16.56 -11.24
C PHE A 717 29.45 15.15 -10.85
N ASP A 718 30.05 15.02 -9.66
CA ASP A 718 30.32 13.74 -9.01
C ASP A 718 29.83 13.77 -7.55
N LEU A 719 28.90 12.88 -7.23
CA LEU A 719 28.26 12.76 -5.92
C LEU A 719 28.52 11.38 -5.31
N GLN A 720 29.01 11.33 -4.08
CA GLN A 720 29.11 10.09 -3.29
C GLN A 720 28.32 10.23 -1.99
N TYR A 721 27.61 9.18 -1.59
CA TYR A 721 26.75 9.17 -0.42
C TYR A 721 27.19 8.12 0.59
N VAL A 722 27.23 8.49 1.86
CA VAL A 722 27.46 7.56 2.97
C VAL A 722 26.23 7.53 3.86
N TYR A 723 25.89 6.34 4.34
CA TYR A 723 24.74 6.10 5.19
C TYR A 723 25.13 5.39 6.48
N ASP A 724 24.37 5.64 7.54
CA ASP A 724 24.44 4.82 8.76
C ASP A 724 23.75 3.45 8.58
N ALA A 725 23.61 2.67 9.64
CA ALA A 725 22.99 1.35 9.57
C ALA A 725 21.46 1.42 9.42
N ALA A 726 20.81 2.46 9.96
CA ALA A 726 19.36 2.66 9.83
C ALA A 726 18.94 3.18 8.44
N GLY A 727 19.89 3.69 7.65
CA GLY A 727 19.65 4.20 6.31
C GLY A 727 19.61 5.73 6.21
N ASN A 728 19.99 6.45 7.27
CA ASN A 728 20.14 7.90 7.21
C ASN A 728 21.41 8.26 6.46
N ARG A 729 21.35 9.29 5.62
CA ARG A 729 22.53 9.81 4.92
C ARG A 729 23.37 10.61 5.89
N VAL A 730 24.58 10.17 6.18
CA VAL A 730 25.51 10.83 7.12
C VAL A 730 26.56 11.69 6.42
N GLN A 731 26.73 11.51 5.11
CA GLN A 731 27.71 12.27 4.32
C GLN A 731 27.29 12.37 2.85
N VAL A 732 27.58 13.51 2.24
CA VAL A 732 27.69 13.67 0.78
C VAL A 732 29.10 14.15 0.48
N VAL A 733 29.75 13.54 -0.51
CA VAL A 733 30.93 14.13 -1.16
C VAL A 733 30.45 14.69 -2.50
N GLN A 734 30.56 16.00 -2.69
CA GLN A 734 30.18 16.68 -3.93
C GLN A 734 31.42 17.31 -4.54
N ASP A 735 31.84 16.85 -5.71
CA ASP A 735 33.03 17.33 -6.44
C ASP A 735 34.30 17.38 -5.57
N GLY A 736 34.42 16.42 -4.64
CA GLY A 736 35.50 16.29 -3.65
C GLY A 736 35.30 17.06 -2.34
N GLU A 737 34.25 17.86 -2.20
CA GLU A 737 33.90 18.56 -0.96
C GLU A 737 32.99 17.69 -0.06
N VAL A 738 33.30 17.61 1.23
CA VAL A 738 32.55 16.79 2.18
C VAL A 738 31.51 17.62 2.92
N ILE A 739 30.24 17.24 2.76
CA ILE A 739 29.10 17.75 3.52
C ILE A 739 28.66 16.67 4.51
N SER A 740 28.78 16.94 5.81
CA SER A 740 28.43 15.99 6.88
C SER A 740 27.04 16.24 7.45
N TYR A 741 26.39 15.15 7.86
CA TYR A 741 25.01 15.15 8.37
C TYR A 741 25.04 14.49 9.75
N THR A 742 24.38 15.11 10.73
CA THR A 742 24.22 14.53 12.08
C THR A 742 22.77 14.18 12.27
N VAL A 743 22.50 12.99 12.82
CA VAL A 743 21.15 12.52 13.12
C VAL A 743 20.98 12.25 14.61
N ASN A 744 19.78 12.53 15.14
CA ASN A 744 19.41 12.18 16.50
C ASN A 744 18.88 10.73 16.60
N GLU A 745 18.47 10.33 17.81
CA GLU A 745 17.92 8.99 18.10
C GLU A 745 16.56 8.74 17.42
N MET A 746 15.88 9.80 16.96
CA MET A 746 14.66 9.74 16.16
C MET A 746 14.93 9.65 14.66
N ASN A 747 16.20 9.55 14.25
CA ASN A 747 16.65 9.56 12.86
C ASN A 747 16.33 10.89 12.13
N GLU A 748 16.28 12.00 12.86
CA GLU A 748 16.07 13.36 12.33
C GLU A 748 17.41 14.08 12.17
N TYR A 749 17.57 14.87 11.10
CA TYR A 749 18.80 15.60 10.84
C TYR A 749 18.95 16.81 11.76
N GLU A 750 19.80 16.74 12.78
CA GLU A 750 20.17 17.88 13.62
C GLU A 750 21.08 18.88 12.88
N SER A 751 21.88 18.39 11.92
CA SER A 751 22.70 19.23 11.08
C SER A 751 22.85 18.69 9.66
N VAL A 752 22.94 19.59 8.68
CA VAL A 752 23.29 19.30 7.28
C VAL A 752 24.32 20.32 6.82
N GLY A 753 25.59 19.89 6.72
CA GLY A 753 26.70 20.82 6.48
C GLY A 753 26.79 21.86 7.59
N GLU A 754 26.71 23.14 7.22
CA GLU A 754 26.72 24.25 8.19
C GLU A 754 25.32 24.62 8.71
N GLU A 755 24.25 24.00 8.19
CA GLU A 755 22.88 24.22 8.63
C GLU A 755 22.58 23.38 9.89
N SER A 756 22.06 24.01 10.94
CA SER A 756 21.50 23.38 12.13
C SER A 756 19.97 23.39 12.09
N ARG A 757 19.35 22.34 12.64
CA ARG A 757 17.91 22.12 12.62
C ARG A 757 17.39 21.80 14.02
N THR A 758 16.15 22.17 14.26
CA THR A 758 15.44 21.86 15.52
C THR A 758 14.04 21.37 15.21
N TYR A 759 13.56 20.39 15.96
CA TYR A 759 12.25 19.77 15.77
C TYR A 759 11.38 19.94 17.01
N ASP A 760 10.06 19.89 16.82
CA ASP A 760 9.14 19.64 17.93
C ASP A 760 9.14 18.13 18.28
N ALA A 761 8.46 17.74 19.36
CA ALA A 761 8.41 16.33 19.75
C ALA A 761 7.63 15.45 18.74
N ASN A 762 6.88 16.02 17.80
CA ASN A 762 6.22 15.29 16.72
C ASN A 762 7.13 15.08 15.49
N GLY A 763 8.37 15.59 15.55
CA GLY A 763 9.31 15.55 14.44
C GLY A 763 9.03 16.59 13.36
N ASN A 764 8.21 17.62 13.65
CA ASN A 764 8.03 18.75 12.74
C ASN A 764 9.23 19.69 12.86
N LEU A 765 9.77 20.11 11.72
CA LEU A 765 10.89 21.04 11.70
C LEU A 765 10.44 22.44 12.15
N LEU A 766 11.02 22.92 13.26
CA LEU A 766 10.75 24.24 13.83
C LEU A 766 11.66 25.33 13.26
N SER A 767 12.93 25.02 13.00
CA SER A 767 13.87 26.03 12.49
C SER A 767 15.04 25.43 11.73
N ARG A 768 15.61 26.25 10.83
CA ARG A 768 16.87 26.03 10.11
C ARG A 768 17.78 27.24 10.36
N ARG A 769 19.05 27.03 10.73
CA ARG A 769 20.01 28.13 11.01
C ARG A 769 21.41 27.79 10.55
N MET A 770 22.07 28.70 9.82
CA MET A 770 23.47 28.55 9.43
C MET A 770 24.41 28.81 10.63
N THR A 771 25.47 28.02 10.75
CA THR A 771 26.42 28.05 11.88
C THR A 771 27.50 29.13 11.69
N GLN A 772 27.75 29.58 10.45
CA GLN A 772 28.67 30.68 10.16
C GLN A 772 27.89 32.00 10.04
N GLY A 773 28.11 32.92 10.98
CA GLY A 773 27.40 34.19 11.07
C GLY A 773 27.74 35.14 9.91
N CYS A 774 26.72 35.63 9.22
CA CYS A 774 26.87 36.78 8.33
C CYS A 774 27.07 38.06 9.15
N ALA A 775 28.11 38.84 8.82
CA ALA A 775 28.39 40.12 9.47
C ALA A 775 27.27 41.16 9.23
N ALA A 776 26.92 41.93 10.26
CA ALA A 776 25.91 42.98 10.17
C ALA A 776 26.29 44.08 9.14
N LEU A 777 25.30 44.60 8.41
CA LEU A 777 25.49 45.75 7.51
C LEU A 777 25.55 47.04 8.33
N THR A 778 26.65 47.80 8.24
CA THR A 778 26.85 49.02 9.05
C THR A 778 26.56 50.34 8.32
N GLY A 779 26.27 50.33 7.02
CA GLY A 779 25.87 51.54 6.30
C GLY A 779 25.61 51.35 4.80
N VAL A 780 24.64 52.11 4.29
CA VAL A 780 24.33 52.26 2.86
C VAL A 780 24.37 53.74 2.50
N SER A 781 25.09 54.11 1.44
CA SER A 781 25.09 55.48 0.91
C SER A 781 24.91 55.49 -0.61
N ILE A 782 24.14 56.46 -1.12
CA ILE A 782 23.82 56.62 -2.53
C ILE A 782 24.21 58.04 -2.96
N ALA A 783 24.91 58.17 -4.09
CA ALA A 783 25.24 59.47 -4.69
C ALA A 783 24.79 59.54 -6.15
N GLY A 784 24.12 60.65 -6.50
CA GLY A 784 23.67 60.97 -7.86
C GLY A 784 23.34 62.46 -8.03
N PRO A 785 23.32 63.00 -9.26
CA PRO A 785 23.07 64.42 -9.52
C PRO A 785 21.59 64.81 -9.31
N THR A 786 21.35 66.01 -8.76
CA THR A 786 20.02 66.49 -8.31
C THR A 786 19.22 67.31 -9.32
N GLU A 787 19.72 67.59 -10.53
CA GLU A 787 19.00 68.33 -11.58
C GLU A 787 19.29 67.73 -12.97
N GLY A 788 18.26 67.56 -13.80
CA GLY A 788 18.35 66.87 -15.10
C GLY A 788 18.30 67.81 -16.31
N TYR A 789 19.22 67.61 -17.24
CA TYR A 789 19.14 68.08 -18.63
C TYR A 789 19.04 66.90 -19.60
N THR A 790 18.31 67.10 -20.70
CA THR A 790 18.15 66.13 -21.79
C THR A 790 19.44 66.01 -22.60
N ASP A 791 19.82 64.77 -22.94
CA ASP A 791 21.04 64.33 -23.65
C ASP A 791 22.36 64.29 -22.84
N THR A 792 22.35 63.68 -21.65
CA THR A 792 23.59 63.20 -21.01
C THR A 792 23.34 61.93 -20.21
N THR A 793 24.26 60.95 -20.27
CA THR A 793 24.20 59.70 -19.50
C THR A 793 24.47 59.99 -18.02
N TYR A 794 23.58 59.58 -17.12
CA TYR A 794 23.74 59.72 -15.67
C TYR A 794 24.17 58.40 -15.04
N THR A 795 25.16 58.45 -14.15
CA THR A 795 25.66 57.29 -13.41
C THR A 795 25.27 57.41 -11.94
N PHE A 796 24.69 56.35 -11.39
CA PHE A 796 24.36 56.26 -9.96
C PHE A 796 25.26 55.20 -9.31
N THR A 797 25.73 55.50 -8.10
CA THR A 797 26.61 54.62 -7.34
C THR A 797 26.00 54.33 -5.97
N ALA A 798 25.84 53.05 -5.64
CA ALA A 798 25.49 52.58 -4.30
C ALA A 798 26.70 51.89 -3.66
N VAL A 799 27.05 52.32 -2.44
CA VAL A 799 28.17 51.75 -1.68
C VAL A 799 27.62 51.05 -0.44
N ILE A 800 27.91 49.76 -0.30
CA ILE A 800 27.51 48.92 0.83
C ILE A 800 28.76 48.50 1.61
N THR A 801 28.76 48.74 2.92
CA THR A 801 29.90 48.40 3.79
C THR A 801 29.47 47.38 4.87
N PRO A 802 29.85 46.09 4.71
CA PRO A 802 29.73 45.09 5.77
C PRO A 802 30.67 45.40 6.95
N ALA A 803 30.28 45.06 8.18
CA ALA A 803 31.05 45.37 9.40
C ALA A 803 32.50 44.82 9.40
N ASP A 804 32.72 43.71 8.70
CA ASP A 804 34.00 42.97 8.71
C ASP A 804 34.75 43.04 7.37
N ALA A 805 34.26 43.81 6.40
CA ALA A 805 34.91 43.96 5.09
C ALA A 805 35.97 45.09 5.14
N THR A 806 37.16 44.81 4.62
CA THR A 806 38.24 45.82 4.52
C THR A 806 38.08 46.78 3.34
N GLU A 807 37.18 46.47 2.40
CA GLU A 807 36.87 47.29 1.22
C GLU A 807 35.34 47.30 0.98
N PRO A 808 34.72 48.45 0.69
CA PRO A 808 33.28 48.54 0.46
C PRO A 808 32.87 48.01 -0.93
N ILE A 809 31.69 47.37 -1.02
CA ILE A 809 31.15 46.87 -2.29
C ILE A 809 30.42 48.01 -3.00
N THR A 810 30.82 48.31 -4.23
CA THR A 810 30.28 49.43 -5.01
C THR A 810 29.51 48.92 -6.23
N TYR A 811 28.21 49.23 -6.29
CA TYR A 811 27.36 48.97 -7.44
C TYR A 811 27.17 50.26 -8.24
N THR A 812 27.50 50.21 -9.53
CA THR A 812 27.36 51.34 -10.44
C THR A 812 26.44 50.96 -11.59
N TRP A 813 25.44 51.78 -11.89
CA TRP A 813 24.57 51.55 -13.05
C TRP A 813 24.42 52.79 -13.93
N ALA A 814 24.23 52.55 -15.23
CA ALA A 814 24.01 53.57 -16.26
C ALA A 814 22.88 53.10 -17.21
N PRO A 815 21.80 53.87 -17.39
CA PRO A 815 20.77 53.56 -18.40
C PRO A 815 21.30 53.78 -19.82
N GLN A 816 20.92 52.93 -20.78
CA GLN A 816 21.30 53.01 -22.21
C GLN A 816 20.09 53.32 -23.10
N PRO A 817 20.20 54.18 -24.13
CA PRO A 817 19.17 54.33 -25.17
C PRO A 817 19.23 53.19 -26.20
N GLN A 818 18.08 52.73 -26.71
CA GLN A 818 18.00 51.59 -27.64
C GLN A 818 18.58 51.87 -29.05
N SER A 819 19.43 50.96 -29.54
CA SER A 819 19.55 50.66 -30.97
C SER A 819 19.86 49.16 -31.21
N GLY A 820 18.88 48.42 -31.76
CA GLY A 820 19.05 47.26 -32.65
C GLY A 820 19.78 45.98 -32.18
N GLN A 821 18.98 44.92 -31.94
CA GLN A 821 19.20 43.46 -32.06
C GLN A 821 20.41 42.74 -31.41
N GLY A 822 20.10 41.72 -30.58
CA GLY A 822 20.98 40.57 -30.27
C GLY A 822 20.76 39.89 -28.89
N THR A 823 20.15 38.70 -28.91
CA THR A 823 20.15 37.55 -27.95
C THR A 823 20.20 37.69 -26.41
N ALA A 824 19.33 36.88 -25.78
CA ALA A 824 19.29 36.39 -24.38
C ALA A 824 19.18 37.42 -23.24
N GLY A 825 17.95 37.58 -22.73
CA GLY A 825 17.64 38.35 -21.53
C GLY A 825 16.23 38.93 -21.63
N ALA A 826 15.37 38.66 -20.65
CA ALA A 826 13.96 39.06 -20.66
C ALA A 826 13.80 40.57 -20.86
N SER A 827 13.26 40.96 -22.01
CA SER A 827 12.84 42.34 -22.30
C SER A 827 11.35 42.47 -21.99
N TYR A 828 10.98 43.36 -21.07
CA TYR A 828 9.57 43.68 -20.86
C TYR A 828 9.22 45.04 -21.52
N GLU A 829 8.20 45.07 -22.37
CA GLU A 829 7.57 46.31 -22.87
C GLU A 829 6.46 46.76 -21.89
N TRP A 830 6.45 48.03 -21.50
CA TRP A 830 5.36 48.61 -20.70
C TRP A 830 5.00 49.99 -21.28
N ALA A 831 3.72 50.20 -21.61
CA ALA A 831 3.28 51.24 -22.54
C ALA A 831 2.83 52.59 -21.91
N THR A 832 3.15 52.92 -20.66
CA THR A 832 2.78 54.24 -20.06
C THR A 832 3.82 54.78 -19.06
N PRO A 833 3.92 56.11 -18.88
CA PRO A 833 4.81 56.71 -17.87
C PRO A 833 4.25 56.47 -16.46
N GLY A 834 5.02 55.84 -15.58
CA GLY A 834 4.61 55.49 -14.22
C GLY A 834 5.78 55.33 -13.26
N LEU A 835 5.50 55.49 -11.97
CA LEU A 835 6.42 55.36 -10.83
C LEU A 835 7.27 54.08 -10.91
N TYR A 836 8.60 54.21 -10.88
CA TYR A 836 9.51 53.07 -10.85
C TYR A 836 9.96 52.80 -9.42
N ILE A 837 9.62 51.62 -8.88
CA ILE A 837 10.06 51.12 -7.57
C ILE A 837 11.11 50.05 -7.82
N ILE A 838 12.34 50.26 -7.33
CA ILE A 838 13.36 49.22 -7.27
C ILE A 838 13.47 48.77 -5.82
N THR A 839 13.20 47.49 -5.56
CA THR A 839 13.38 46.86 -4.26
C THR A 839 14.68 46.06 -4.28
N LEU A 840 15.63 46.43 -3.42
CA LEU A 840 16.78 45.58 -3.11
C LEU A 840 16.46 44.81 -1.83
N ALA A 841 16.37 43.48 -1.93
CA ALA A 841 16.24 42.62 -0.76
C ALA A 841 17.65 42.22 -0.28
N ALA A 842 17.94 42.49 0.98
CA ALA A 842 19.06 41.88 1.69
C ALA A 842 18.47 41.11 2.87
N GLU A 843 18.71 39.80 2.92
CA GLU A 843 18.27 38.97 4.03
C GLU A 843 19.19 39.16 5.22
N ASN A 844 18.61 39.52 6.35
CA ASN A 844 19.31 39.60 7.62
C ASN A 844 19.25 38.22 8.28
N CYS A 845 20.36 37.47 8.24
CA CYS A 845 20.46 36.17 8.90
C CYS A 845 20.55 36.36 10.42
N GLY A 846 19.41 36.54 11.09
CA GLY A 846 19.38 36.73 12.55
C GLY A 846 18.01 36.87 13.21
N GLY A 847 16.91 36.67 12.49
CA GLY A 847 15.55 36.76 13.07
C GLY A 847 14.62 35.69 12.50
N THR A 848 13.61 35.33 13.29
CA THR A 848 12.43 34.59 12.80
C THR A 848 11.93 35.23 11.52
N VAL A 849 11.76 34.41 10.47
CA VAL A 849 11.21 34.72 9.14
C VAL A 849 10.38 36.03 9.13
N SER A 850 11.01 37.18 8.79
CA SER A 850 10.35 38.38 8.21
C SER A 850 11.19 39.67 8.14
N ASP A 851 12.50 39.72 8.43
CA ASP A 851 13.23 41.00 8.35
C ASP A 851 13.87 41.23 6.98
N THR A 852 13.02 41.47 5.97
CA THR A 852 13.43 42.08 4.70
C THR A 852 13.50 43.60 4.88
N HIS A 853 14.68 44.20 4.79
CA HIS A 853 14.79 45.66 4.71
C HIS A 853 14.57 46.11 3.26
N THR A 854 13.36 46.59 2.96
CA THR A 854 13.01 47.18 1.67
C THR A 854 13.64 48.57 1.55
N ILE A 855 14.64 48.74 0.69
CA ILE A 855 15.14 50.06 0.30
C ILE A 855 14.37 50.52 -0.93
N THR A 856 13.49 51.51 -0.79
CA THR A 856 12.70 52.09 -1.89
C THR A 856 13.48 53.21 -2.58
N ILE A 857 13.81 53.04 -3.86
CA ILE A 857 14.36 54.11 -4.71
C ILE A 857 13.25 54.64 -5.61
N VAL A 858 13.02 55.96 -5.60
CA VAL A 858 12.03 56.64 -6.45
C VAL A 858 12.76 57.37 -7.58
N ALA A 859 12.52 56.98 -8.84
CA ALA A 859 12.97 57.70 -10.02
C ALA A 859 11.78 58.04 -10.92
N VAL A 860 11.76 59.26 -11.49
CA VAL A 860 10.73 59.74 -12.42
C VAL A 860 11.41 60.12 -13.73
N GLY A 861 11.04 59.48 -14.83
CA GLY A 861 11.59 59.74 -16.17
C GLY A 861 10.50 59.74 -17.26
N PRO A 862 10.71 60.45 -18.39
CA PRO A 862 9.78 60.47 -19.52
C PRO A 862 9.76 59.14 -20.29
N ALA A 863 8.66 58.87 -21.01
CA ALA A 863 8.42 57.60 -21.70
C ALA A 863 9.54 57.22 -22.69
N GLY A 864 10.01 55.97 -22.64
CA GLY A 864 10.98 55.40 -23.58
C GLY A 864 12.36 55.00 -23.01
N TRP A 865 12.54 54.99 -21.69
CA TRP A 865 13.78 54.55 -21.04
C TRP A 865 13.70 53.09 -20.57
N TYR A 866 14.80 52.34 -20.71
CA TYR A 866 14.97 51.00 -20.14
C TYR A 866 16.06 51.03 -19.06
N ILE A 867 15.85 50.28 -17.97
CA ILE A 867 16.88 50.05 -16.94
C ILE A 867 17.39 48.61 -17.13
N TYR A 868 18.69 48.47 -17.38
CA TYR A 868 19.36 47.17 -17.43
C TYR A 868 20.04 46.92 -16.08
N LEU A 869 19.67 45.84 -15.39
CA LEU A 869 20.33 45.40 -14.16
C LEU A 869 21.11 44.11 -14.47
N PRO A 870 22.44 44.09 -14.37
CA PRO A 870 23.17 42.83 -14.35
C PRO A 870 23.04 42.21 -12.96
N PHE A 871 22.15 41.24 -12.80
CA PHE A 871 22.20 40.37 -11.62
C PHE A 871 23.10 39.17 -11.92
N ILE A 872 24.12 38.98 -11.09
CA ILE A 872 24.81 37.70 -10.94
C ILE A 872 24.03 36.96 -9.86
N VAL A 873 23.15 36.06 -10.26
CA VAL A 873 22.64 35.04 -9.35
C VAL A 873 23.68 33.93 -9.32
N ARG A 874 24.47 33.84 -8.25
CA ARG A 874 25.13 32.59 -7.89
C ARG A 874 24.08 31.77 -7.14
N GLU A 875 23.36 30.91 -7.86
CA GLU A 875 22.74 29.77 -7.23
C GLU A 875 23.86 28.80 -6.85
N THR A 876 24.12 28.65 -5.56
CA THR A 876 24.83 27.49 -5.04
C THR A 876 23.81 26.58 -4.39
N GLY A 877 23.54 25.44 -5.02
CA GLY A 877 22.96 24.26 -4.37
C GLY A 877 21.44 24.17 -4.39
N GLY A 878 20.87 23.87 -5.56
CA GLY A 878 19.55 23.27 -5.64
C GLY A 878 19.59 21.79 -5.26
N LEU A 879 18.72 21.38 -4.34
CA LEU A 879 18.06 20.08 -4.41
C LEU A 879 16.63 20.38 -4.84
N GLY A 880 16.31 19.95 -6.06
CA GLY A 880 15.00 20.15 -6.66
C GLY A 880 13.91 19.44 -5.87
N THR A 881 12.83 20.18 -5.59
CA THR A 881 11.53 19.60 -5.28
C THR A 881 10.46 20.40 -5.99
N GLY A 882 9.68 19.71 -6.81
CA GLY A 882 8.26 20.02 -7.01
C GLY A 882 7.95 21.07 -8.06
N HIS A 883 7.77 20.60 -9.30
CA HIS A 883 6.73 21.15 -10.15
C HIS A 883 5.37 20.91 -9.47
N SER A 884 4.60 21.98 -9.25
CA SER A 884 3.14 21.93 -9.11
C SER A 884 2.54 23.02 -10.01
N ALA A 885 1.39 22.66 -10.59
CA ALA A 885 0.67 23.32 -11.69
C ALA A 885 0.45 24.83 -11.59
#